data_AF-B9TBZ7-F1
#
_entry.id   AF-B9TBZ7-F1
#
_cell.length_a   1.000
_cell.length_b   1.000
_cell.length_c   1.000
_cell.angle_alpha   90.00
_cell.angle_beta   90.00
_cell.angle_gamma   90.00
#
_symmetry.space_group_name_H-M   'P 1'
#
loop_
_entity.id
_entity.type
_entity.pdbx_description
1 polymer ?
#
loop_
_entity_poly.entity_id
_entity_poly.type
_entity_poly.pdbx_seq_one_letter_code
_entity_poly.pdbx_strand_id
1 'polypeptide(L)'
;MREWWLVFNDDQLNKLLALGLRDNPGLAEAKARIGIAQGQVLAAGAGEMPHLDTGDDVTRIHRSANGDHAIYNDKTYTVANLNPLILTYRLDLFGQEQSNIAMAQAGSAAANAQYKQSMLLLRAAIIKTYFALTTATKLVENQNDIIQLTRSQRAVRNAAFRAGLEPSSKTILEDANIAVATSQLAELRQRQQALKYALLALLGKSPGDVTPISTADSQLPQSLPIPATINLNTISRRPDVEMALWNARYFLHSEQSAQKAFYPNINLRALIGLNSIGLGSLLSSGSLTYAVGPALSLPIFDGGALQGRLNANAAAYESAIYGYNKTVLNAASQVATELANLDNTQQILAEVEKNLNRLQAYALVTQAEYRSGLNDQSEAIGAKLKVSTAEIQLTQAKLRWLSVITDLATALGDNKVRTRYHRLRYAWALMALAGISGISYWYFFMQPYVVCDDAYVMGNIVPVQALVGGIVVNVNVDNSMYVDANQTLLNQEQHLVAEQLDKSAANLAEAVRKTRSQFSEVQQSEAELATLKAQKAKVAGDLGRYEQAEAEGAVAGQKVTDAKADLDIIDQQILVAEAKTSKAKAFISNTTIKNNPWVLKEKAEYIANYIQCQRTTLRAPVKGYIANRRVQSGQQVSPGQLLMNIVPLQDLWVTANIKEPM
;
A
#
# COMPACT_ATOMS: atom_id res chain seq x y z
N MET A 1 18.52 26.65 -27.28
CA MET A 1 17.24 26.18 -26.77
C MET A 1 16.57 27.40 -26.19
N ARG A 2 16.39 28.42 -27.05
CA ARG A 2 16.04 29.75 -26.56
C ARG A 2 14.62 29.60 -26.06
N GLU A 3 14.46 29.83 -24.76
CA GLU A 3 13.18 29.63 -24.09
C GLU A 3 12.77 28.13 -24.06
N TRP A 4 13.71 27.25 -23.69
CA TRP A 4 13.51 25.80 -23.62
C TRP A 4 12.32 25.36 -22.75
N TRP A 5 11.96 26.16 -21.75
CA TRP A 5 10.82 25.94 -20.87
C TRP A 5 9.47 26.03 -21.59
N LEU A 6 9.42 26.56 -22.83
CA LEU A 6 8.22 26.53 -23.67
C LEU A 6 7.70 25.10 -23.93
N VAL A 7 8.53 24.06 -23.76
CA VAL A 7 8.08 22.66 -23.86
C VAL A 7 7.00 22.31 -22.83
N PHE A 8 6.93 23.01 -21.70
CA PHE A 8 5.92 22.79 -20.66
C PHE A 8 4.53 23.32 -21.01
N ASN A 9 4.40 24.11 -22.10
CA ASN A 9 3.14 24.68 -22.56
C ASN A 9 2.36 25.48 -21.47
N ASP A 10 3.10 26.17 -20.59
CA ASP A 10 2.56 26.88 -19.43
C ASP A 10 2.80 28.41 -19.53
N ASP A 11 1.76 29.14 -19.94
CA ASP A 11 1.80 30.59 -20.10
C ASP A 11 1.95 31.37 -18.79
N GLN A 12 1.63 30.76 -17.65
CA GLN A 12 1.88 31.39 -16.37
C GLN A 12 3.36 31.30 -16.01
N LEU A 13 3.97 30.13 -16.19
CA LEU A 13 5.42 29.94 -16.03
C LEU A 13 6.21 30.89 -16.92
N ASN A 14 5.77 31.10 -18.18
CA ASN A 14 6.36 32.09 -19.08
C ASN A 14 6.34 33.52 -18.49
N LYS A 15 5.20 33.94 -17.92
CA LYS A 15 5.04 35.26 -17.27
C LYS A 15 5.87 35.39 -15.99
N LEU A 16 5.91 34.34 -15.17
CA LEU A 16 6.72 34.30 -13.94
C LEU A 16 8.22 34.36 -14.26
N LEU A 17 8.68 33.67 -15.30
CA LEU A 17 10.07 33.77 -15.77
C LEU A 17 10.41 35.17 -16.28
N ALA A 18 9.54 35.79 -17.08
CA ALA A 18 9.74 37.17 -17.53
C ALA A 18 9.78 38.17 -16.35
N LEU A 19 8.92 37.97 -15.33
CA LEU A 19 8.87 38.78 -14.12
C LEU A 19 10.15 38.66 -13.29
N GLY A 20 10.60 37.44 -12.98
CA GLY A 20 11.83 37.21 -12.22
C GLY A 20 13.09 37.70 -12.94
N LEU A 21 13.15 37.56 -14.26
CA LEU A 21 14.27 38.09 -15.06
C LEU A 21 14.33 39.62 -15.10
N ARG A 22 13.22 40.31 -14.78
CA ARG A 22 13.14 41.78 -14.71
C ARG A 22 13.40 42.30 -13.29
N ASP A 23 12.83 41.64 -12.29
CA ASP A 23 12.69 42.19 -10.93
C ASP A 23 13.60 41.53 -9.87
N ASN A 24 14.30 40.42 -10.17
CA ASN A 24 15.14 39.73 -9.19
C ASN A 24 16.39 40.56 -8.78
N PRO A 25 16.58 40.89 -7.48
CA PRO A 25 17.69 41.72 -7.03
C PRO A 25 19.08 41.10 -7.25
N GLY A 26 19.23 39.77 -7.13
CA GLY A 26 20.50 39.09 -7.35
C GLY A 26 20.93 39.08 -8.82
N LEU A 27 19.98 39.05 -9.76
CA LEU A 27 20.26 39.22 -11.18
C LEU A 27 20.60 40.69 -11.51
N ALA A 28 19.97 41.66 -10.84
CA ALA A 28 20.33 43.07 -10.96
C ALA A 28 21.74 43.36 -10.40
N GLU A 29 22.12 42.73 -9.28
CA GLU A 29 23.46 42.80 -8.72
C GLU A 29 24.50 42.18 -9.66
N ALA A 30 24.23 40.99 -10.21
CA ALA A 30 25.09 40.35 -11.22
C ALA A 30 25.26 41.22 -12.48
N LYS A 31 24.24 42.00 -12.86
CA LYS A 31 24.33 42.99 -13.94
C LYS A 31 25.17 44.19 -13.54
N ALA A 32 25.05 44.70 -12.32
CA ALA A 32 25.84 45.82 -11.80
C ALA A 32 27.34 45.48 -11.72
N ARG A 33 27.70 44.23 -11.43
CA ARG A 33 29.09 43.74 -11.47
C ARG A 33 29.75 43.86 -12.85
N ILE A 34 28.97 43.82 -13.95
CA ILE A 34 29.50 44.12 -15.30
C ILE A 34 29.94 45.59 -15.37
N GLY A 35 29.14 46.52 -14.81
CA GLY A 35 29.48 47.94 -14.75
C GLY A 35 30.75 48.23 -13.94
N ILE A 36 30.96 47.51 -12.83
CA ILE A 36 32.21 47.58 -12.05
C ILE A 36 33.41 47.17 -12.93
N ALA A 37 33.32 46.04 -13.63
CA ALA A 37 34.39 45.56 -14.49
C ALA A 37 34.62 46.46 -15.73
N GLN A 38 33.57 47.08 -16.28
CA GLN A 38 33.69 48.09 -17.33
C GLN A 38 34.39 49.36 -16.84
N GLY A 39 34.12 49.79 -15.60
CA GLY A 39 34.86 50.86 -14.94
C GLY A 39 36.34 50.53 -14.76
N GLN A 40 36.67 49.27 -14.44
CA GLN A 40 38.06 48.80 -14.37
C GLN A 40 38.75 48.76 -15.74
N VAL A 41 38.05 48.41 -16.82
CA VAL A 41 38.57 48.53 -18.20
C VAL A 41 38.89 49.98 -18.56
N LEU A 42 37.99 50.92 -18.22
CA LEU A 42 38.21 52.34 -18.46
C LEU A 42 39.38 52.90 -17.63
N ALA A 43 39.49 52.50 -16.36
CA ALA A 43 40.60 52.88 -15.50
C ALA A 43 41.96 52.32 -15.97
N ALA A 44 41.99 51.08 -16.48
CA ALA A 44 43.19 50.51 -17.09
C ALA A 44 43.56 51.25 -18.39
N GLY A 45 42.58 51.56 -19.24
CA GLY A 45 42.78 52.34 -20.48
C GLY A 45 43.30 53.75 -20.23
N ALA A 46 42.93 54.38 -19.12
CA ALA A 46 43.46 55.67 -18.71
C ALA A 46 44.97 55.63 -18.38
N GLY A 47 45.55 54.46 -18.09
CA GLY A 47 46.99 54.29 -17.84
C GLY A 47 47.87 54.50 -19.08
N GLU A 48 47.31 54.34 -20.28
CA GLU A 48 47.96 54.64 -21.56
C GLU A 48 47.79 56.12 -22.00
N MET A 49 47.07 56.94 -21.23
CA MET A 49 46.77 58.32 -21.60
C MET A 49 47.68 59.33 -20.86
N PRO A 50 47.93 60.53 -21.42
CA PRO A 50 48.59 61.60 -20.69
C PRO A 50 47.76 62.08 -19.49
N HIS A 51 48.31 61.97 -18.29
CA HIS A 51 47.76 62.48 -17.04
C HIS A 51 48.23 63.93 -16.86
N LEU A 52 47.31 64.86 -16.58
CA LEU A 52 47.63 66.26 -16.29
C LEU A 52 47.09 66.64 -14.91
N ASP A 53 47.99 67.00 -13.99
CA ASP A 53 47.68 67.38 -12.61
C ASP A 53 48.13 68.82 -12.31
N THR A 54 47.65 69.35 -11.20
CA THR A 54 48.19 70.57 -10.57
C THR A 54 48.10 70.45 -9.05
N GLY A 55 48.98 71.15 -8.34
CA GLY A 55 49.00 71.16 -6.88
C GLY A 55 49.65 72.43 -6.34
N ASP A 56 48.83 73.36 -5.87
CA ASP A 56 49.30 74.60 -5.26
C ASP A 56 49.76 74.35 -3.82
N ASP A 57 50.94 74.86 -3.45
CA ASP A 57 51.42 74.81 -2.07
C ASP A 57 52.08 76.14 -1.65
N VAL A 58 51.97 76.45 -0.36
CA VAL A 58 52.62 77.62 0.26
C VAL A 58 53.31 77.16 1.53
N THR A 59 54.53 76.67 1.39
CA THR A 59 55.33 76.11 2.49
C THR A 59 56.24 77.18 3.12
N ARG A 60 56.06 77.46 4.42
CA ARG A 60 56.97 78.33 5.19
C ARG A 60 58.11 77.51 5.80
N ILE A 61 59.34 77.80 5.39
CA ILE A 61 60.54 77.02 5.71
C ILE A 61 61.51 77.89 6.51
N HIS A 62 61.99 77.38 7.63
CA HIS A 62 63.25 77.83 8.25
C HIS A 62 64.33 76.82 7.86
N ARG A 63 65.43 77.27 7.23
CA ARG A 63 66.56 76.38 6.89
C ARG A 63 67.67 76.49 7.92
N SER A 64 68.20 75.34 8.34
CA SER A 64 69.34 75.24 9.25
C SER A 64 70.52 76.11 8.80
N ALA A 65 71.24 76.70 9.76
CA ALA A 65 72.51 77.38 9.53
C ALA A 65 73.54 76.47 8.83
N ASN A 66 73.49 75.16 9.11
CA ASN A 66 74.37 74.13 8.55
C ASN A 66 73.77 73.44 7.30
N GLY A 67 72.88 74.13 6.56
CA GLY A 67 72.28 73.64 5.33
C GLY A 67 73.22 73.64 4.12
N ASP A 68 72.76 73.01 3.04
CA ASP A 68 73.43 72.90 1.73
C ASP A 68 73.22 74.12 0.81
N HIS A 69 72.32 75.04 1.17
CA HIS A 69 71.95 76.21 0.35
C HIS A 69 72.50 77.51 0.96
N ALA A 70 73.80 77.76 0.80
CA ALA A 70 74.55 78.83 1.47
C ALA A 70 73.90 80.23 1.51
N ILE A 71 73.15 80.64 0.46
CA ILE A 71 72.47 81.95 0.40
C ILE A 71 71.21 82.00 1.30
N TYR A 72 70.64 80.85 1.65
CA TYR A 72 69.36 80.68 2.34
C TYR A 72 69.44 79.98 3.71
N ASN A 73 70.63 79.56 4.16
CA ASN A 73 70.84 79.02 5.50
C ASN A 73 70.51 80.05 6.59
N ASP A 74 70.06 79.55 7.75
CA ASP A 74 69.55 80.30 8.93
C ASP A 74 68.34 81.22 8.66
N LYS A 75 67.84 81.29 7.42
CA LYS A 75 66.74 82.17 7.03
C LYS A 75 65.40 81.45 7.09
N THR A 76 64.40 82.20 7.54
CA THR A 76 62.98 81.81 7.49
C THR A 76 62.29 82.55 6.36
N TYR A 77 61.72 81.81 5.41
CA TYR A 77 61.02 82.37 4.25
C TYR A 77 59.83 81.51 3.83
N THR A 78 59.00 82.03 2.95
CA THR A 78 57.89 81.29 2.33
C THR A 78 58.29 80.89 0.92
N VAL A 79 58.12 79.61 0.58
CA VAL A 79 58.09 79.14 -0.81
C VAL A 79 56.62 79.07 -1.23
N ALA A 80 56.32 79.43 -2.48
CA ALA A 80 55.01 79.20 -3.06
C ALA A 80 55.14 78.57 -4.44
N ASN A 81 54.32 77.56 -4.69
CA ASN A 81 54.09 76.94 -5.99
C ASN A 81 52.63 77.23 -6.39
N LEU A 82 52.41 77.80 -7.57
CA LEU A 82 51.08 78.19 -8.06
C LEU A 82 50.90 77.74 -9.52
N ASN A 83 49.84 76.98 -9.75
CA ASN A 83 49.52 76.26 -10.97
C ASN A 83 50.72 75.47 -11.57
N PRO A 84 51.43 74.61 -10.81
CA PRO A 84 52.41 73.68 -11.38
C PRO A 84 51.68 72.57 -12.15
N LEU A 85 51.34 72.85 -13.41
CA LEU A 85 50.75 71.91 -14.34
C LEU A 85 51.77 70.80 -14.66
N ILE A 86 51.55 69.61 -14.13
CA ILE A 86 52.41 68.42 -14.31
C ILE A 86 51.75 67.48 -15.30
N LEU A 87 52.33 67.34 -16.49
CA LEU A 87 51.96 66.34 -17.47
C LEU A 87 52.85 65.09 -17.27
N THR A 88 52.24 63.93 -17.07
CA THR A 88 52.93 62.62 -17.08
C THR A 88 52.30 61.72 -18.13
N TYR A 89 53.09 61.20 -19.06
CA TYR A 89 52.65 60.30 -20.12
C TYR A 89 53.53 59.06 -20.18
N ARG A 90 52.94 57.86 -20.10
CA ARG A 90 53.66 56.58 -20.20
C ARG A 90 53.83 56.16 -21.65
N LEU A 91 55.07 55.82 -22.02
CA LEU A 91 55.37 55.24 -23.33
C LEU A 91 55.43 53.72 -23.16
N ASP A 92 54.32 53.02 -23.47
CA ASP A 92 54.22 51.57 -23.27
C ASP A 92 54.94 50.75 -24.37
N LEU A 93 56.25 50.99 -24.53
CA LEU A 93 57.09 50.38 -25.57
C LEU A 93 57.22 48.85 -25.41
N PHE A 94 56.92 48.31 -24.23
CA PHE A 94 57.01 46.89 -23.90
C PHE A 94 55.63 46.23 -23.69
N GLY A 95 54.53 46.99 -23.83
CA GLY A 95 53.15 46.50 -23.77
C GLY A 95 52.65 46.12 -22.38
N GLN A 96 53.21 46.68 -21.30
CA GLN A 96 52.82 46.38 -19.92
C GLN A 96 51.40 46.90 -19.62
N GLU A 97 51.10 48.13 -20.02
CA GLU A 97 49.77 48.71 -19.86
C GLU A 97 48.76 48.04 -20.81
N GLN A 98 49.18 47.66 -22.02
CA GLN A 98 48.37 46.80 -22.91
C GLN A 98 48.00 45.46 -22.24
N SER A 99 48.92 44.85 -21.49
CA SER A 99 48.62 43.64 -20.69
C SER A 99 47.69 43.94 -19.51
N ASN A 100 47.80 45.10 -18.86
CA ASN A 100 46.87 45.54 -17.81
C ASN A 100 45.45 45.76 -18.37
N ILE A 101 45.33 46.35 -19.56
CA ILE A 101 44.06 46.53 -20.28
C ILE A 101 43.47 45.17 -20.69
N ALA A 102 44.27 44.28 -21.28
CA ALA A 102 43.80 42.94 -21.67
C ALA A 102 43.34 42.11 -20.46
N MET A 103 44.02 42.23 -19.32
CA MET A 103 43.59 41.66 -18.03
C MET A 103 42.23 42.21 -17.61
N ALA A 104 42.04 43.53 -17.59
CA ALA A 104 40.77 44.16 -17.25
C ALA A 104 39.63 43.75 -18.21
N GLN A 105 39.91 43.67 -19.52
CA GLN A 105 38.94 43.22 -20.54
C GLN A 105 38.52 41.78 -20.32
N ALA A 106 39.45 40.88 -19.98
CA ALA A 106 39.14 39.50 -19.60
C ALA A 106 38.25 39.45 -18.34
N GLY A 107 38.51 40.31 -17.34
CA GLY A 107 37.64 40.47 -16.17
C GLY A 107 36.21 40.91 -16.53
N SER A 108 36.05 41.89 -17.43
CA SER A 108 34.73 42.32 -17.93
C SER A 108 34.01 41.23 -18.74
N ALA A 109 34.74 40.39 -19.47
CA ALA A 109 34.18 39.25 -20.19
C ALA A 109 33.73 38.12 -19.22
N ALA A 110 34.52 37.86 -18.17
CA ALA A 110 34.15 36.94 -17.09
C ALA A 110 32.89 37.40 -16.34
N ALA A 111 32.77 38.70 -16.03
CA ALA A 111 31.57 39.26 -15.39
C ALA A 111 30.30 39.12 -16.26
N ASN A 112 30.42 39.29 -17.58
CA ASN A 112 29.31 39.05 -18.52
C ASN A 112 28.92 37.56 -18.58
N ALA A 113 29.90 36.65 -18.61
CA ALA A 113 29.64 35.21 -18.53
C ALA A 113 28.99 34.81 -17.18
N GLN A 114 29.42 35.41 -16.06
CA GLN A 114 28.80 35.23 -14.75
C GLN A 114 27.33 35.68 -14.75
N TYR A 115 27.00 36.85 -15.34
CA TYR A 115 25.62 37.32 -15.48
C TYR A 115 24.74 36.35 -16.29
N LYS A 116 25.26 35.81 -17.41
CA LYS A 116 24.58 34.75 -18.17
C LYS A 116 24.33 33.49 -17.32
N GLN A 117 25.29 33.10 -16.47
CA GLN A 117 25.13 31.96 -15.56
C GLN A 117 24.06 32.23 -14.49
N SER A 118 24.08 33.40 -13.85
CA SER A 118 23.06 33.82 -12.89
C SER A 118 21.66 33.83 -13.51
N MET A 119 21.52 34.31 -14.75
CA MET A 119 20.28 34.26 -15.51
C MET A 119 19.80 32.82 -15.77
N LEU A 120 20.71 31.91 -16.14
CA LEU A 120 20.39 30.50 -16.38
C LEU A 120 19.93 29.78 -15.10
N LEU A 121 20.66 29.96 -14.00
CA LEU A 121 20.33 29.38 -12.69
C LEU A 121 19.03 29.94 -12.11
N LEU A 122 18.77 31.25 -12.24
CA LEU A 122 17.51 31.86 -11.79
C LEU A 122 16.30 31.27 -12.52
N ARG A 123 16.39 31.04 -13.84
CA ARG A 123 15.33 30.39 -14.62
C ARG A 123 15.07 28.97 -14.11
N ALA A 124 16.12 28.19 -13.92
CA ALA A 124 16.02 26.82 -13.38
C ALA A 124 15.38 26.78 -11.99
N ALA A 125 15.76 27.73 -11.11
CA ALA A 125 15.17 27.88 -9.78
C ALA A 125 13.67 28.22 -9.84
N ILE A 126 13.27 29.23 -10.63
CA ILE A 126 11.87 29.62 -10.80
C ILE A 126 11.02 28.43 -11.29
N ILE A 127 11.49 27.70 -12.32
CA ILE A 127 10.79 26.54 -12.90
C ILE A 127 10.62 25.42 -11.84
N LYS A 128 11.69 25.07 -11.13
CA LYS A 128 11.65 24.04 -10.08
C LYS A 128 10.74 24.43 -8.92
N THR A 129 10.86 25.65 -8.39
CA THR A 129 10.03 26.10 -7.27
C THR A 129 8.56 26.23 -7.67
N TYR A 130 8.27 26.64 -8.92
CA TYR A 130 6.91 26.65 -9.47
C TYR A 130 6.29 25.24 -9.51
N PHE A 131 6.93 24.26 -10.14
CA PHE A 131 6.38 22.90 -10.19
C PHE A 131 6.35 22.21 -8.83
N ALA A 132 7.28 22.54 -7.93
CA ALA A 132 7.22 22.08 -6.54
C ALA A 132 6.01 22.67 -5.80
N LEU A 133 5.64 23.94 -6.06
CA LEU A 133 4.46 24.59 -5.47
C LEU A 133 3.15 24.00 -6.02
N THR A 134 3.01 23.79 -7.34
CA THR A 134 1.82 23.15 -7.92
C THR A 134 1.66 21.72 -7.39
N THR A 135 2.76 20.96 -7.30
CA THR A 135 2.80 19.64 -6.66
C THR A 135 2.39 19.69 -5.19
N ALA A 136 2.91 20.65 -4.42
CA ALA A 136 2.55 20.78 -3.00
C ALA A 136 1.06 21.07 -2.80
N THR A 137 0.42 21.86 -3.67
CA THR A 137 -1.03 22.05 -3.66
C THR A 137 -1.78 20.73 -3.91
N LYS A 138 -1.41 19.94 -4.92
CA LYS A 138 -2.04 18.63 -5.16
C LYS A 138 -1.85 17.64 -4.02
N LEU A 139 -0.67 17.64 -3.39
CA LEU A 139 -0.44 16.81 -2.21
C LEU A 139 -1.31 17.25 -1.02
N VAL A 140 -1.55 18.55 -0.84
CA VAL A 140 -2.52 19.07 0.14
C VAL A 140 -3.95 18.60 -0.21
N GLU A 141 -4.37 18.68 -1.48
CA GLU A 141 -5.68 18.20 -1.94
C GLU A 141 -5.87 16.71 -1.65
N ASN A 142 -5.00 15.84 -2.18
CA ASN A 142 -5.04 14.39 -1.98
C ASN A 142 -5.01 13.99 -0.48
N GLN A 143 -4.29 14.74 0.36
CA GLN A 143 -4.22 14.46 1.80
C GLN A 143 -5.53 14.80 2.53
N ASN A 144 -6.30 15.80 2.07
CA ASN A 144 -7.65 16.03 2.60
C ASN A 144 -8.57 14.86 2.23
N ASP A 145 -8.50 14.34 1.00
CA ASP A 145 -9.29 13.20 0.57
C ASP A 145 -8.97 11.92 1.37
N ILE A 146 -7.68 11.67 1.64
CA ILE A 146 -7.26 10.59 2.56
C ILE A 146 -7.91 10.76 3.94
N ILE A 147 -7.94 11.97 4.52
CA ILE A 147 -8.59 12.21 5.82
C ILE A 147 -10.10 11.92 5.76
N GLN A 148 -10.79 12.27 4.67
CA GLN A 148 -12.24 11.98 4.54
C GLN A 148 -12.50 10.49 4.28
N LEU A 149 -11.64 9.81 3.54
CA LEU A 149 -11.71 8.35 3.36
C LEU A 149 -11.47 7.62 4.69
N THR A 150 -10.45 7.99 5.47
CA THR A 150 -10.19 7.37 6.79
C THR A 150 -11.30 7.68 7.81
N ARG A 151 -11.91 8.87 7.77
CA ARG A 151 -13.13 9.16 8.56
C ARG A 151 -14.32 8.27 8.15
N SER A 152 -14.46 8.02 6.86
CA SER A 152 -15.48 7.11 6.33
C SER A 152 -15.20 5.66 6.77
N GLN A 153 -13.93 5.24 6.73
CA GLN A 153 -13.47 3.93 7.24
C GLN A 153 -13.78 3.76 8.72
N ARG A 154 -13.46 4.78 9.54
CA ARG A 154 -13.78 4.83 10.96
C ARG A 154 -15.29 4.69 11.21
N ALA A 155 -16.13 5.32 10.41
CA ALA A 155 -17.59 5.22 10.56
C ALA A 155 -18.08 3.77 10.35
N VAL A 156 -17.63 3.11 9.28
CA VAL A 156 -17.95 1.71 8.97
C VAL A 156 -17.38 0.74 10.02
N ARG A 157 -16.16 0.98 10.51
CA ARG A 157 -15.56 0.17 11.59
C ARG A 157 -16.28 0.37 12.94
N ASN A 158 -16.77 1.58 13.21
CA ASN A 158 -17.60 1.88 14.39
C ASN A 158 -19.01 1.27 14.28
N ALA A 159 -19.57 1.17 13.08
CA ALA A 159 -20.79 0.40 12.82
C ALA A 159 -20.62 -1.08 13.15
N ALA A 160 -19.55 -1.71 12.62
CA ALA A 160 -19.21 -3.10 12.93
C ALA A 160 -19.00 -3.34 14.44
N PHE A 161 -18.38 -2.38 15.15
CA PHE A 161 -18.24 -2.45 16.61
C PHE A 161 -19.59 -2.32 17.34
N ARG A 162 -20.47 -1.38 16.96
CA ARG A 162 -21.80 -1.22 17.58
C ARG A 162 -22.72 -2.42 17.36
N ALA A 163 -22.59 -3.09 16.22
CA ALA A 163 -23.26 -4.36 15.93
C ALA A 163 -22.59 -5.58 16.62
N GLY A 164 -21.49 -5.39 17.36
CA GLY A 164 -20.80 -6.48 18.06
C GLY A 164 -20.12 -7.49 17.12
N LEU A 165 -19.65 -7.03 15.95
CA LEU A 165 -18.98 -7.85 14.93
C LEU A 165 -17.46 -7.64 14.89
N GLU A 166 -16.98 -6.45 15.27
CA GLU A 166 -15.54 -6.15 15.39
C GLU A 166 -15.18 -5.56 16.77
N PRO A 167 -13.94 -5.73 17.24
CA PRO A 167 -13.48 -5.10 18.48
C PRO A 167 -13.22 -3.60 18.30
N SER A 168 -13.47 -2.82 19.36
CA SER A 168 -13.27 -1.35 19.39
C SER A 168 -11.86 -0.89 19.02
N SER A 169 -10.85 -1.75 19.19
CA SER A 169 -9.46 -1.49 18.78
C SER A 169 -9.33 -1.17 17.28
N LYS A 170 -10.23 -1.65 16.42
CA LYS A 170 -10.30 -1.26 15.01
C LYS A 170 -10.69 0.20 14.82
N THR A 171 -11.68 0.68 15.58
CA THR A 171 -12.09 2.10 15.53
C THR A 171 -11.02 3.02 16.10
N ILE A 172 -10.36 2.61 17.19
CA ILE A 172 -9.25 3.35 17.82
C ILE A 172 -8.03 3.45 16.90
N LEU A 173 -7.75 2.41 16.10
CA LEU A 173 -6.71 2.46 15.07
C LEU A 173 -7.02 3.51 13.99
N GLU A 174 -8.28 3.62 13.55
CA GLU A 174 -8.64 4.66 12.57
C GLU A 174 -8.62 6.08 13.16
N ASP A 175 -8.89 6.27 14.46
CA ASP A 175 -8.64 7.54 15.15
C ASP A 175 -7.15 7.93 15.10
N ALA A 176 -6.24 6.98 15.34
CA ALA A 176 -4.81 7.20 15.21
C ALA A 176 -4.40 7.51 13.75
N ASN A 177 -4.97 6.81 12.76
CA ASN A 177 -4.74 7.07 11.35
C ASN A 177 -5.20 8.49 10.94
N ILE A 178 -6.35 8.97 11.45
CA ILE A 178 -6.83 10.34 11.22
C ILE A 178 -5.87 11.37 11.83
N ALA A 179 -5.32 11.11 13.03
CA ALA A 179 -4.35 12.00 13.65
C ALA A 179 -3.03 12.08 12.84
N VAL A 180 -2.51 10.94 12.39
CA VAL A 180 -1.32 10.87 11.51
C VAL A 180 -1.57 11.62 10.19
N ALA A 181 -2.70 11.36 9.53
CA ALA A 181 -3.03 12.02 8.26
C ALA A 181 -3.23 13.54 8.42
N THR A 182 -3.77 13.99 9.55
CA THR A 182 -3.92 15.41 9.90
C THR A 182 -2.57 16.08 10.15
N SER A 183 -1.61 15.39 10.79
CA SER A 183 -0.24 15.87 10.98
C SER A 183 0.49 16.07 9.65
N GLN A 184 0.41 15.08 8.75
CA GLN A 184 0.96 15.15 7.39
C GLN A 184 0.35 16.31 6.58
N LEU A 185 -0.94 16.58 6.72
CA LEU A 185 -1.60 17.74 6.09
C LEU A 185 -1.01 19.09 6.58
N ALA A 186 -0.62 19.20 7.85
CA ALA A 186 0.02 20.39 8.39
C ALA A 186 1.44 20.58 7.80
N GLU A 187 2.24 19.51 7.71
CA GLU A 187 3.56 19.54 7.06
C GLU A 187 3.47 19.96 5.58
N LEU A 188 2.52 19.37 4.83
CA LEU A 188 2.31 19.70 3.42
C LEU A 188 1.88 21.16 3.22
N ARG A 189 1.02 21.71 4.10
CA ARG A 189 0.65 23.14 4.09
C ARG A 189 1.83 24.05 4.43
N GLN A 190 2.66 23.69 5.41
CA GLN A 190 3.89 24.43 5.73
C GLN A 190 4.83 24.47 4.53
N ARG A 191 5.03 23.31 3.87
CA ARG A 191 5.86 23.18 2.66
C ARG A 191 5.31 23.98 1.48
N GLN A 192 4.00 23.96 1.26
CA GLN A 192 3.31 24.77 0.25
C GLN A 192 3.57 26.27 0.47
N GLN A 193 3.43 26.76 1.71
CA GLN A 193 3.66 28.17 2.03
C GLN A 193 5.14 28.56 1.89
N ALA A 194 6.08 27.69 2.32
CA ALA A 194 7.51 27.91 2.13
C ALA A 194 7.90 28.00 0.64
N LEU A 195 7.32 27.14 -0.21
CA LEU A 195 7.52 27.17 -1.66
C LEU A 195 6.90 28.42 -2.31
N LYS A 196 5.74 28.90 -1.83
CA LYS A 196 5.16 30.18 -2.25
C LYS A 196 6.10 31.35 -1.96
N TYR A 197 6.62 31.43 -0.73
CA TYR A 197 7.57 32.50 -0.35
C TYR A 197 8.90 32.40 -1.11
N ALA A 198 9.43 31.20 -1.32
CA ALA A 198 10.63 31.00 -2.14
C ALA A 198 10.42 31.46 -3.59
N LEU A 199 9.26 31.16 -4.19
CA LEU A 199 8.93 31.62 -5.53
C LEU A 199 8.79 33.14 -5.59
N LEU A 200 8.09 33.78 -4.64
CA LEU A 200 8.00 35.24 -4.55
C LEU A 200 9.39 35.90 -4.41
N ALA A 201 10.28 35.35 -3.59
CA ALA A 201 11.65 35.85 -3.46
C ALA A 201 12.45 35.74 -4.77
N LEU A 202 12.33 34.62 -5.50
CA LEU A 202 12.94 34.46 -6.83
C LEU A 202 12.37 35.46 -7.86
N LEU A 203 11.10 35.86 -7.71
CA LEU A 203 10.44 36.86 -8.55
C LEU A 203 10.71 38.32 -8.14
N GLY A 204 11.52 38.56 -7.10
CA GLY A 204 11.75 39.91 -6.58
C GLY A 204 10.53 40.53 -5.90
N LYS A 205 9.73 39.70 -5.21
CA LYS A 205 8.48 40.08 -4.52
C LYS A 205 8.55 39.81 -3.02
N SER A 206 7.79 40.57 -2.24
CA SER A 206 7.70 40.39 -0.79
C SER A 206 6.75 39.22 -0.45
N PRO A 207 6.82 38.65 0.78
CA PRO A 207 5.92 37.57 1.20
C PRO A 207 4.42 37.95 1.22
N GLY A 208 4.11 39.26 1.28
CA GLY A 208 2.75 39.80 1.25
C GLY A 208 2.26 40.19 -0.15
N ASP A 209 3.04 39.93 -1.21
CA ASP A 209 2.65 40.24 -2.58
C ASP A 209 1.49 39.34 -3.05
N VAL A 210 0.52 39.96 -3.74
CA VAL A 210 -0.74 39.33 -4.17
C VAL A 210 -0.71 38.84 -5.62
N THR A 211 0.48 38.72 -6.24
CA THR A 211 0.67 38.13 -7.57
C THR A 211 -0.08 36.78 -7.67
N PRO A 212 -1.09 36.65 -8.56
CA PRO A 212 -1.88 35.44 -8.67
C PRO A 212 -1.03 34.33 -9.30
N ILE A 213 -0.83 33.25 -8.54
CA ILE A 213 -0.14 32.04 -8.98
C ILE A 213 -1.16 30.91 -8.96
N SER A 214 -1.76 30.62 -10.12
CA SER A 214 -2.61 29.45 -10.33
C SER A 214 -1.80 28.17 -10.12
N THR A 215 -2.44 27.13 -9.61
CA THR A 215 -1.83 25.80 -9.37
C THR A 215 -2.60 24.70 -10.11
N ALA A 216 -3.07 25.04 -11.31
CA ALA A 216 -3.55 24.08 -12.30
C ALA A 216 -2.46 23.06 -12.69
N ASP A 217 -2.87 21.91 -13.22
CA ASP A 217 -1.94 20.86 -13.60
C ASP A 217 -1.21 21.20 -14.91
N SER A 218 0.05 21.61 -14.78
CA SER A 218 0.95 21.81 -15.92
C SER A 218 1.12 20.50 -16.70
N GLN A 219 1.05 20.58 -18.03
CA GLN A 219 1.16 19.41 -18.89
C GLN A 219 2.59 18.87 -18.92
N LEU A 220 2.73 17.54 -18.92
CA LEU A 220 4.03 16.88 -19.07
C LEU A 220 4.48 16.97 -20.54
N PRO A 221 5.70 17.45 -20.83
CA PRO A 221 6.21 17.49 -22.20
C PRO A 221 6.40 16.06 -22.72
N GLN A 222 5.71 15.71 -23.82
CA GLN A 222 5.78 14.37 -24.43
C GLN A 222 7.12 14.07 -25.12
N SER A 223 7.90 15.11 -25.43
CA SER A 223 9.20 14.98 -26.08
C SER A 223 10.08 16.18 -25.76
N LEU A 224 11.34 15.94 -25.45
CA LEU A 224 12.34 16.98 -25.21
C LEU A 224 13.17 17.22 -26.48
N PRO A 225 13.46 18.48 -26.86
CA PRO A 225 14.29 18.80 -28.02
C PRO A 225 15.79 18.62 -27.74
N ILE A 226 16.16 17.47 -27.16
CA ILE A 226 17.54 17.11 -26.81
C ILE A 226 18.38 17.00 -28.09
N PRO A 227 19.62 17.49 -28.12
CA PRO A 227 20.53 17.26 -29.24
C PRO A 227 20.81 15.77 -29.47
N ALA A 228 20.59 15.30 -30.71
CA ALA A 228 20.86 13.91 -31.10
C ALA A 228 22.34 13.51 -30.98
N THR A 229 23.24 14.49 -30.88
CA THR A 229 24.65 14.32 -30.52
C THR A 229 25.05 15.42 -29.54
N ILE A 230 25.59 15.04 -28.38
CA ILE A 230 26.07 15.95 -27.35
C ILE A 230 27.60 15.89 -27.37
N ASN A 231 28.21 16.90 -27.97
CA ASN A 231 29.65 16.96 -28.21
C ASN A 231 30.32 17.93 -27.22
N LEU A 232 31.65 17.91 -27.12
CA LEU A 232 32.42 18.90 -26.33
C LEU A 232 32.07 20.36 -26.71
N ASN A 233 31.73 20.62 -27.98
CA ASN A 233 31.26 21.91 -28.49
C ASN A 233 29.88 22.37 -27.95
N THR A 234 29.14 21.48 -27.28
CA THR A 234 27.92 21.80 -26.53
C THR A 234 28.29 22.31 -25.13
N ILE A 235 29.26 21.64 -24.48
CA ILE A 235 29.74 21.95 -23.12
C ILE A 235 30.52 23.28 -23.11
N SER A 236 31.35 23.54 -24.11
CA SER A 236 32.14 24.78 -24.24
C SER A 236 31.31 26.06 -24.43
N ARG A 237 29.98 25.93 -24.55
CA ARG A 237 29.01 27.04 -24.66
C ARG A 237 28.27 27.35 -23.35
N ARG A 238 28.54 26.62 -22.27
CA ARG A 238 27.96 26.92 -20.97
C ARG A 238 28.57 28.21 -20.38
N PRO A 239 27.78 29.09 -19.74
CA PRO A 239 28.33 30.33 -19.20
C PRO A 239 29.33 30.16 -18.04
N ASP A 240 29.27 29.07 -17.28
CA ASP A 240 30.26 28.73 -16.25
C ASP A 240 31.63 28.35 -16.85
N VAL A 241 31.63 27.57 -17.94
CA VAL A 241 32.84 27.25 -18.72
C VAL A 241 33.40 28.51 -19.41
N GLU A 242 32.53 29.37 -19.97
CA GLU A 242 32.93 30.66 -20.54
C GLU A 242 33.59 31.57 -19.49
N MET A 243 32.99 31.69 -18.29
CA MET A 243 33.53 32.45 -17.17
C MET A 243 34.90 31.91 -16.71
N ALA A 244 35.04 30.59 -16.58
CA ALA A 244 36.31 29.97 -16.18
C ALA A 244 37.43 30.20 -17.21
N LEU A 245 37.11 30.18 -18.51
CA LEU A 245 38.07 30.51 -19.58
C LEU A 245 38.52 31.96 -19.53
N TRP A 246 37.61 32.91 -19.28
CA TRP A 246 37.97 34.33 -19.13
C TRP A 246 38.77 34.60 -17.86
N ASN A 247 38.51 33.89 -16.76
CA ASN A 247 39.35 33.94 -15.56
C ASN A 247 40.78 33.44 -15.83
N ALA A 248 40.96 32.36 -16.60
CA ALA A 248 42.29 31.91 -17.02
C ALA A 248 43.01 32.97 -17.87
N ARG A 249 42.29 33.65 -18.77
CA ARG A 249 42.84 34.76 -19.58
C ARG A 249 43.22 35.99 -18.76
N TYR A 250 42.46 36.31 -17.70
CA TYR A 250 42.80 37.37 -16.75
C TYR A 250 44.19 37.12 -16.15
N PHE A 251 44.44 35.92 -15.62
CA PHE A 251 45.73 35.58 -15.00
C PHE A 251 46.88 35.46 -16.02
N LEU A 252 46.63 34.97 -17.24
CA LEU A 252 47.61 35.01 -18.34
C LEU A 252 48.10 36.44 -18.63
N HIS A 253 47.19 37.41 -18.69
CA HIS A 253 47.57 38.81 -18.92
C HIS A 253 48.24 39.45 -17.69
N SER A 254 47.89 39.01 -16.48
CA SER A 254 48.58 39.39 -15.24
C SER A 254 50.04 38.87 -15.19
N GLU A 255 50.27 37.62 -15.61
CA GLU A 255 51.61 37.04 -15.79
C GLU A 255 52.42 37.83 -16.83
N GLN A 256 51.84 38.13 -17.99
CA GLN A 256 52.47 38.94 -19.03
C GLN A 256 52.84 40.34 -18.51
N SER A 257 51.98 40.99 -17.72
CA SER A 257 52.30 42.29 -17.10
C SER A 257 53.44 42.18 -16.07
N ALA A 258 53.46 41.10 -15.27
CA ALA A 258 54.55 40.82 -14.33
C ALA A 258 55.88 40.53 -15.03
N GLN A 259 55.87 39.83 -16.17
CA GLN A 259 57.05 39.60 -17.01
C GLN A 259 57.57 40.90 -17.64
N LYS A 260 56.67 41.78 -18.07
CA LYS A 260 57.04 43.08 -18.67
C LYS A 260 57.59 44.08 -17.65
N ALA A 261 57.30 43.91 -16.36
CA ALA A 261 57.84 44.73 -15.27
C ALA A 261 59.38 44.64 -15.09
N PHE A 262 60.06 43.72 -15.76
CA PHE A 262 61.52 43.62 -15.81
C PHE A 262 62.16 44.56 -16.86
N TYR A 263 61.37 45.10 -17.79
CA TYR A 263 61.86 45.99 -18.86
C TYR A 263 61.89 47.46 -18.40
N PRO A 264 62.67 48.34 -19.08
CA PRO A 264 62.73 49.74 -18.70
C PRO A 264 61.39 50.45 -18.91
N ASN A 265 60.88 51.12 -17.87
CA ASN A 265 59.69 51.96 -17.96
C ASN A 265 60.09 53.38 -18.39
N ILE A 266 59.49 53.90 -19.46
CA ILE A 266 59.79 55.23 -20.01
C ILE A 266 58.57 56.15 -19.88
N ASN A 267 58.75 57.28 -19.20
CA ASN A 267 57.72 58.29 -18.99
C ASN A 267 58.17 59.60 -19.63
N LEU A 268 57.34 60.27 -20.42
CA LEU A 268 57.52 61.68 -20.70
C LEU A 268 56.93 62.50 -19.54
N ARG A 269 57.71 63.42 -18.98
CA ARG A 269 57.23 64.39 -17.99
C ARG A 269 57.41 65.81 -18.51
N ALA A 270 56.42 66.65 -18.27
CA ALA A 270 56.52 68.10 -18.41
C ALA A 270 55.92 68.80 -17.19
N LEU A 271 56.47 69.96 -16.87
CA LEU A 271 56.04 70.87 -15.81
C LEU A 271 55.99 72.28 -16.38
N ILE A 272 54.95 73.04 -16.08
CA ILE A 272 54.91 74.51 -16.24
C ILE A 272 54.08 75.13 -15.12
N GLY A 273 54.55 76.22 -14.53
CA GLY A 273 53.83 76.93 -13.46
C GLY A 273 54.60 78.11 -12.90
N LEU A 274 54.21 78.57 -11.71
CA LEU A 274 54.89 79.64 -10.99
C LEU A 274 55.54 79.12 -9.71
N ASN A 275 56.81 79.46 -9.48
CA ASN A 275 57.54 79.20 -8.23
C ASN A 275 58.16 80.51 -7.72
N SER A 276 58.07 80.76 -6.42
CA SER A 276 58.72 81.92 -5.81
C SER A 276 59.22 81.69 -4.39
N ILE A 277 60.25 82.44 -4.02
CA ILE A 277 60.61 82.72 -2.63
C ILE A 277 60.00 84.08 -2.27
N GLY A 278 59.03 84.07 -1.35
CA GLY A 278 58.19 85.21 -1.00
C GLY A 278 56.91 85.29 -1.86
N LEU A 279 55.78 85.65 -1.24
CA LEU A 279 54.50 85.76 -1.95
C LEU A 279 54.42 86.99 -2.87
N GLY A 280 55.10 88.09 -2.52
CA GLY A 280 55.07 89.34 -3.28
C GLY A 280 55.71 89.25 -4.68
N SER A 281 56.51 88.22 -4.95
CA SER A 281 57.14 87.95 -6.24
C SER A 281 56.40 86.89 -7.07
N LEU A 282 55.41 86.18 -6.51
CA LEU A 282 54.79 84.99 -7.09
C LEU A 282 54.15 85.23 -8.49
N LEU A 283 53.57 86.42 -8.70
CA LEU A 283 52.96 86.81 -9.97
C LEU A 283 53.90 87.65 -10.86
N SER A 284 55.20 87.64 -10.58
CA SER A 284 56.21 88.30 -11.42
C SER A 284 56.63 87.42 -12.60
N SER A 285 57.08 88.04 -13.69
CA SER A 285 57.58 87.32 -14.87
C SER A 285 58.82 86.44 -14.58
N GLY A 286 59.57 86.75 -13.52
CA GLY A 286 60.72 85.96 -13.06
C GLY A 286 60.35 84.70 -12.27
N SER A 287 59.07 84.49 -11.93
CA SER A 287 58.59 83.30 -11.22
C SER A 287 58.13 82.16 -12.12
N LEU A 288 58.17 82.31 -13.45
CA LEU A 288 57.86 81.23 -14.38
C LEU A 288 58.87 80.08 -14.25
N THR A 289 58.39 78.90 -13.88
CA THR A 289 59.16 77.65 -13.86
C THR A 289 58.61 76.68 -14.89
N TYR A 290 59.50 75.95 -15.56
CA TYR A 290 59.13 74.89 -16.50
C TYR A 290 60.25 73.85 -16.61
N ALA A 291 59.87 72.62 -16.94
CA ALA A 291 60.78 71.52 -17.26
C ALA A 291 60.11 70.55 -18.23
N VAL A 292 60.88 69.88 -19.09
CA VAL A 292 60.39 68.79 -19.93
C VAL A 292 61.50 67.77 -20.17
N GLY A 293 61.19 66.48 -20.10
CA GLY A 293 62.15 65.43 -20.40
C GLY A 293 61.63 64.01 -20.17
N PRO A 294 62.32 63.00 -20.72
CA PRO A 294 62.04 61.60 -20.42
C PRO A 294 62.59 61.20 -19.05
N ALA A 295 61.81 60.44 -18.30
CA ALA A 295 62.22 59.74 -17.08
C ALA A 295 62.23 58.23 -17.36
N LEU A 296 63.44 57.66 -17.40
CA LEU A 296 63.71 56.23 -17.55
C LEU A 296 63.86 55.58 -16.17
N SER A 297 63.22 54.43 -15.95
CA SER A 297 63.45 53.59 -14.78
C SER A 297 63.66 52.14 -15.20
N LEU A 298 64.78 51.54 -14.80
CA LEU A 298 65.12 50.14 -15.02
C LEU A 298 65.47 49.50 -13.67
N PRO A 299 64.69 48.52 -13.16
CA PRO A 299 65.05 47.80 -11.95
C PRO A 299 66.26 46.88 -12.19
N ILE A 300 67.44 47.32 -11.77
CA ILE A 300 68.69 46.52 -11.86
C ILE A 300 68.79 45.51 -10.72
N PHE A 301 68.35 45.90 -9.51
CA PHE A 301 68.30 45.05 -8.33
C PHE A 301 67.16 45.49 -7.40
N ASP A 302 66.34 44.55 -6.95
CA ASP A 302 65.09 44.79 -6.21
C ASP A 302 64.88 43.80 -5.04
N GLY A 303 65.90 43.01 -4.71
CA GLY A 303 65.79 41.92 -3.72
C GLY A 303 64.98 40.70 -4.19
N GLY A 304 64.65 40.58 -5.48
CA GLY A 304 63.87 39.49 -6.06
C GLY A 304 62.35 39.69 -6.03
N ALA A 305 61.87 40.90 -5.74
CA ALA A 305 60.44 41.20 -5.63
C ALA A 305 59.67 40.99 -6.96
N LEU A 306 60.27 41.33 -8.09
CA LEU A 306 59.76 41.09 -9.44
C LEU A 306 59.72 39.60 -9.78
N GLN A 307 60.74 38.83 -9.41
CA GLN A 307 60.74 37.37 -9.60
C GLN A 307 59.68 36.69 -8.72
N GLY A 308 59.54 37.10 -7.47
CA GLY A 308 58.46 36.63 -6.59
C GLY A 308 57.08 36.95 -7.16
N ARG A 309 56.89 38.16 -7.71
CA ARG A 309 55.64 38.58 -8.36
C ARG A 309 55.37 37.79 -9.65
N LEU A 310 56.37 37.53 -10.47
CA LEU A 310 56.23 36.72 -11.69
C LEU A 310 55.85 35.27 -11.32
N ASN A 311 56.58 34.64 -10.41
CA ASN A 311 56.29 33.29 -9.93
C ASN A 311 54.86 33.17 -9.36
N ALA A 312 54.41 34.17 -8.60
CA ALA A 312 53.05 34.20 -8.05
C ALA A 312 51.96 34.34 -9.13
N ASN A 313 52.19 35.13 -10.19
CA ASN A 313 51.23 35.26 -11.28
C ASN A 313 51.21 34.03 -12.20
N ALA A 314 52.37 33.43 -12.50
CA ALA A 314 52.46 32.16 -13.22
C ALA A 314 51.69 31.03 -12.49
N ALA A 315 51.89 30.90 -11.17
CA ALA A 315 51.15 29.94 -10.35
C ALA A 315 49.64 30.25 -10.28
N ALA A 316 49.25 31.53 -10.30
CA ALA A 316 47.84 31.92 -10.37
C ALA A 316 47.21 31.57 -11.73
N TYR A 317 47.95 31.71 -12.83
CA TYR A 317 47.52 31.28 -14.16
C TYR A 317 47.40 29.76 -14.26
N GLU A 318 48.39 29.00 -13.78
CA GLU A 318 48.34 27.53 -13.74
C GLU A 318 47.12 27.03 -12.92
N SER A 319 46.91 27.62 -11.74
CA SER A 319 45.73 27.37 -10.90
C SER A 319 44.41 27.65 -11.63
N ALA A 320 44.35 28.72 -12.43
CA ALA A 320 43.17 29.04 -13.24
C ALA A 320 42.96 28.08 -14.41
N ILE A 321 44.02 27.51 -15.01
CA ILE A 321 43.92 26.42 -15.99
C ILE A 321 43.30 25.17 -15.35
N TYR A 322 43.76 24.75 -14.17
CA TYR A 322 43.14 23.64 -13.45
C TYR A 322 41.70 23.94 -13.03
N GLY A 323 41.38 25.19 -12.67
CA GLY A 323 40.02 25.66 -12.43
C GLY A 323 39.12 25.48 -13.66
N TYR A 324 39.57 25.90 -14.84
CA TYR A 324 38.87 25.68 -16.12
C TYR A 324 38.68 24.19 -16.42
N ASN A 325 39.74 23.39 -16.32
CA ASN A 325 39.68 21.94 -16.58
C ASN A 325 38.68 21.23 -15.65
N LYS A 326 38.67 21.60 -14.36
CA LYS A 326 37.69 21.12 -13.37
C LYS A 326 36.26 21.53 -13.72
N THR A 327 36.04 22.76 -14.20
CA THR A 327 34.71 23.22 -14.63
C THR A 327 34.22 22.46 -15.87
N VAL A 328 35.08 22.19 -16.86
CA VAL A 328 34.73 21.37 -18.03
C VAL A 328 34.39 19.93 -17.63
N LEU A 329 35.19 19.31 -16.74
CA LEU A 329 34.93 17.95 -16.25
C LEU A 329 33.61 17.86 -15.46
N ASN A 330 33.36 18.82 -14.56
CA ASN A 330 32.10 18.89 -13.81
C ASN A 330 30.89 19.06 -14.74
N ALA A 331 31.00 19.91 -15.76
CA ALA A 331 29.94 20.11 -16.75
C ALA A 331 29.66 18.85 -17.58
N ALA A 332 30.69 18.12 -18.00
CA ALA A 332 30.55 16.85 -18.70
C ALA A 332 29.87 15.78 -17.81
N SER A 333 30.33 15.66 -16.56
CA SER A 333 29.77 14.73 -15.57
C SER A 333 28.29 15.03 -15.27
N GLN A 334 27.94 16.31 -15.10
CA GLN A 334 26.55 16.75 -14.89
C GLN A 334 25.65 16.34 -16.07
N VAL A 335 26.07 16.61 -17.32
CA VAL A 335 25.27 16.24 -18.50
C VAL A 335 25.09 14.72 -18.63
N ALA A 336 26.15 13.93 -18.37
CA ALA A 336 26.05 12.48 -18.35
C ALA A 336 25.09 11.95 -17.26
N THR A 337 25.14 12.57 -16.07
CA THR A 337 24.25 12.24 -14.94
C THR A 337 22.80 12.54 -15.27
N GLU A 338 22.49 13.72 -15.82
CA GLU A 338 21.10 14.09 -16.11
C GLU A 338 20.48 13.32 -17.28
N LEU A 339 21.29 12.84 -18.23
CA LEU A 339 20.82 11.89 -19.25
C LEU A 339 20.41 10.55 -18.61
N ALA A 340 21.25 10.00 -17.72
CA ALA A 340 20.93 8.77 -17.00
C ALA A 340 19.73 8.95 -16.05
N ASN A 341 19.58 10.12 -15.42
CA ASN A 341 18.41 10.45 -14.61
C ASN A 341 17.13 10.50 -15.45
N LEU A 342 17.21 10.96 -16.70
CA LEU A 342 16.06 11.07 -17.60
C LEU A 342 15.47 9.70 -17.92
N ASP A 343 16.27 8.80 -18.48
CA ASP A 343 15.80 7.46 -18.90
C ASP A 343 15.22 6.68 -17.71
N ASN A 344 15.89 6.73 -16.55
CA ASN A 344 15.41 6.11 -15.31
C ASN A 344 14.10 6.72 -14.81
N THR A 345 13.98 8.06 -14.83
CA THR A 345 12.75 8.74 -14.36
C THR A 345 11.57 8.49 -15.31
N GLN A 346 11.81 8.34 -16.62
CA GLN A 346 10.77 7.98 -17.58
C GLN A 346 10.22 6.57 -17.31
N GLN A 347 11.09 5.60 -16.98
CA GLN A 347 10.67 4.23 -16.62
C GLN A 347 9.88 4.21 -15.31
N ILE A 348 10.35 4.94 -14.28
CA ILE A 348 9.64 5.07 -12.99
C ILE A 348 8.25 5.69 -13.20
N LEU A 349 8.14 6.76 -13.99
CA LEU A 349 6.85 7.41 -14.27
C LEU A 349 5.87 6.44 -14.95
N ALA A 350 6.33 5.68 -15.95
CA ALA A 350 5.48 4.73 -16.69
C ALA A 350 4.95 3.59 -15.80
N GLU A 351 5.77 3.04 -14.89
CA GLU A 351 5.32 2.00 -13.96
C GLU A 351 4.41 2.54 -12.85
N VAL A 352 4.63 3.78 -12.37
CA VAL A 352 3.72 4.42 -11.40
C VAL A 352 2.37 4.76 -12.03
N GLU A 353 2.33 5.26 -13.27
CA GLU A 353 1.08 5.44 -14.02
C GLU A 353 0.35 4.11 -14.23
N LYS A 354 1.07 3.06 -14.61
CA LYS A 354 0.52 1.69 -14.77
C LYS A 354 -0.02 1.14 -13.45
N ASN A 355 0.64 1.37 -12.32
CA ASN A 355 0.15 1.01 -10.99
C ASN A 355 -1.14 1.75 -10.63
N LEU A 356 -1.18 3.08 -10.84
CA LEU A 356 -2.39 3.87 -10.58
C LEU A 356 -3.59 3.36 -11.40
N ASN A 357 -3.42 3.13 -12.70
CA ASN A 357 -4.47 2.58 -13.56
C ASN A 357 -4.98 1.21 -13.06
N ARG A 358 -4.10 0.36 -12.51
CA ARG A 358 -4.49 -0.93 -11.91
C ARG A 358 -5.25 -0.76 -10.60
N LEU A 359 -4.83 0.16 -9.74
CA LEU A 359 -5.51 0.44 -8.47
C LEU A 359 -6.86 1.13 -8.67
N GLN A 360 -7.00 2.01 -9.66
CA GLN A 360 -8.28 2.59 -10.06
C GLN A 360 -9.24 1.52 -10.60
N ALA A 361 -8.76 0.59 -11.43
CA ALA A 361 -9.57 -0.56 -11.88
C ALA A 361 -10.00 -1.47 -10.70
N TYR A 362 -9.09 -1.77 -9.77
CA TYR A 362 -9.40 -2.51 -8.55
C TYR A 362 -10.44 -1.80 -7.68
N ALA A 363 -10.30 -0.49 -7.46
CA ALA A 363 -11.27 0.30 -6.70
C ALA A 363 -12.65 0.37 -7.38
N LEU A 364 -12.73 0.37 -8.71
CA LEU A 364 -14.00 0.24 -9.44
C LEU A 364 -14.65 -1.14 -9.23
N VAL A 365 -13.86 -2.22 -9.24
CA VAL A 365 -14.35 -3.59 -8.99
C VAL A 365 -14.86 -3.73 -7.56
N THR A 366 -14.07 -3.39 -6.54
CA THR A 366 -14.50 -3.50 -5.13
C THR A 366 -15.66 -2.55 -4.80
N GLN A 367 -15.75 -1.39 -5.45
CA GLN A 367 -16.92 -0.52 -5.36
C GLN A 367 -18.18 -1.14 -6.00
N ALA A 368 -18.04 -2.00 -7.01
CA ALA A 368 -19.14 -2.76 -7.60
C ALA A 368 -19.53 -3.96 -6.72
N GLU A 369 -18.56 -4.73 -6.20
CA GLU A 369 -18.78 -5.84 -5.25
C GLU A 369 -19.59 -5.39 -4.02
N TYR A 370 -19.24 -4.24 -3.44
CA TYR A 370 -20.00 -3.63 -2.34
C TYR A 370 -21.44 -3.29 -2.76
N ARG A 371 -21.63 -2.69 -3.95
CA ARG A 371 -22.96 -2.34 -4.48
C ARG A 371 -23.83 -3.55 -4.82
N SER A 372 -23.23 -4.71 -5.08
CA SER A 372 -23.94 -5.99 -5.25
C SER A 372 -24.00 -6.82 -3.95
N GLY A 373 -23.62 -6.26 -2.80
CA GLY A 373 -23.66 -6.94 -1.50
C GLY A 373 -22.66 -8.09 -1.31
N LEU A 374 -21.69 -8.26 -2.22
CA LEU A 374 -20.69 -9.33 -2.17
C LEU A 374 -19.49 -9.01 -1.26
N ASN A 375 -19.30 -7.72 -0.93
CA ASN A 375 -18.18 -7.23 -0.13
C ASN A 375 -18.65 -6.08 0.79
N ASP A 376 -17.87 -5.71 1.81
CA ASP A 376 -18.21 -4.62 2.73
C ASP A 376 -17.70 -3.25 2.26
N GLN A 377 -18.24 -2.17 2.84
CA GLN A 377 -17.88 -0.80 2.45
C GLN A 377 -16.42 -0.47 2.80
N SER A 378 -15.83 -1.14 3.80
CA SER A 378 -14.49 -0.85 4.30
C SER A 378 -13.39 -1.34 3.37
N GLU A 379 -13.62 -2.44 2.62
CA GLU A 379 -12.75 -2.85 1.51
C GLU A 379 -12.87 -1.88 0.33
N ALA A 380 -14.08 -1.41 0.01
CA ALA A 380 -14.29 -0.41 -1.05
C ALA A 380 -13.66 0.96 -0.72
N ILE A 381 -13.60 1.36 0.56
CA ILE A 381 -12.85 2.54 1.03
C ILE A 381 -11.34 2.25 1.06
N GLY A 382 -10.92 1.07 1.52
CA GLY A 382 -9.52 0.63 1.50
C GLY A 382 -8.92 0.61 0.10
N ALA A 383 -9.69 0.25 -0.92
CA ALA A 383 -9.30 0.34 -2.32
C ALA A 383 -9.08 1.80 -2.78
N LYS A 384 -9.92 2.74 -2.35
CA LYS A 384 -9.75 4.18 -2.64
C LYS A 384 -8.54 4.78 -1.93
N LEU A 385 -8.26 4.39 -0.69
CA LEU A 385 -7.05 4.80 0.03
C LEU A 385 -5.77 4.36 -0.72
N LYS A 386 -5.77 3.16 -1.32
CA LYS A 386 -4.66 2.70 -2.19
C LYS A 386 -4.54 3.56 -3.46
N VAL A 387 -5.66 3.99 -4.06
CA VAL A 387 -5.67 4.92 -5.21
C VAL A 387 -5.07 6.28 -4.84
N SER A 388 -5.55 6.95 -3.79
CA SER A 388 -5.02 8.27 -3.38
C SER A 388 -3.52 8.21 -3.01
N THR A 389 -3.07 7.10 -2.44
CA THR A 389 -1.64 6.84 -2.18
C THR A 389 -0.83 6.73 -3.48
N ALA A 390 -1.36 6.07 -4.52
CA ALA A 390 -0.73 6.00 -5.84
C ALA A 390 -0.80 7.33 -6.61
N GLU A 391 -1.81 8.16 -6.39
CA GLU A 391 -1.92 9.52 -6.95
C GLU A 391 -0.88 10.46 -6.32
N ILE A 392 -0.60 10.32 -5.03
CA ILE A 392 0.54 10.98 -4.37
C ILE A 392 1.87 10.53 -5.00
N GLN A 393 2.09 9.23 -5.20
CA GLN A 393 3.29 8.70 -5.85
C GLN A 393 3.45 9.23 -7.28
N LEU A 394 2.37 9.24 -8.07
CA LEU A 394 2.37 9.78 -9.43
C LEU A 394 2.70 11.27 -9.45
N THR A 395 2.10 12.06 -8.56
CA THR A 395 2.36 13.51 -8.49
C THR A 395 3.83 13.78 -8.15
N GLN A 396 4.44 13.00 -7.26
CA GLN A 396 5.87 13.08 -6.95
C GLN A 396 6.78 12.61 -8.12
N ALA A 397 6.37 11.58 -8.86
CA ALA A 397 7.08 11.13 -10.07
C ALA A 397 7.04 12.19 -11.19
N LYS A 398 5.89 12.85 -11.39
CA LYS A 398 5.72 13.99 -12.30
C LYS A 398 6.63 15.17 -11.92
N LEU A 399 6.71 15.53 -10.64
CA LEU A 399 7.65 16.56 -10.17
C LEU A 399 9.11 16.18 -10.44
N ARG A 400 9.48 14.90 -10.24
CA ARG A 400 10.84 14.42 -10.53
C ARG A 400 11.17 14.55 -12.01
N TRP A 401 10.25 14.16 -12.90
CA TRP A 401 10.38 14.31 -14.36
C TRP A 401 10.62 15.78 -14.76
N LEU A 402 9.77 16.69 -14.29
CA LEU A 402 9.89 18.13 -14.55
C LEU A 402 11.20 18.73 -13.99
N SER A 403 11.69 18.19 -12.87
CA SER A 403 12.97 18.59 -12.26
C SER A 403 14.17 18.13 -13.10
N VAL A 404 14.23 16.84 -13.47
CA VAL A 404 15.32 16.28 -14.30
C VAL A 404 15.36 16.93 -15.69
N ILE A 405 14.20 17.24 -16.27
CA ILE A 405 14.11 18.06 -17.50
C ILE A 405 14.80 19.41 -17.31
N THR A 406 14.52 20.07 -16.18
CA THR A 406 15.08 21.38 -15.86
C THR A 406 16.59 21.30 -15.64
N ASP A 407 17.08 20.26 -14.96
CA ASP A 407 18.51 20.04 -14.76
C ASP A 407 19.23 19.71 -16.07
N LEU A 408 18.69 18.81 -16.91
CA LEU A 408 19.28 18.48 -18.21
C LEU A 408 19.35 19.71 -19.14
N ALA A 409 18.27 20.50 -19.22
CA ALA A 409 18.25 21.72 -20.03
C ALA A 409 19.18 22.81 -19.48
N THR A 410 19.38 22.86 -18.16
CA THR A 410 20.36 23.73 -17.50
C THR A 410 21.79 23.26 -17.78
N ALA A 411 22.05 21.95 -17.73
CA ALA A 411 23.36 21.34 -17.91
C ALA A 411 23.85 21.39 -19.38
N LEU A 412 22.95 21.22 -20.35
CA LEU A 412 23.23 21.35 -21.79
C LEU A 412 23.41 22.80 -22.26
N GLY A 413 22.92 23.76 -21.48
CA GLY A 413 22.78 25.15 -21.90
C GLY A 413 21.85 25.36 -23.09
N ASP A 414 21.75 26.61 -23.52
CA ASP A 414 20.75 27.09 -24.48
C ASP A 414 21.09 26.69 -25.96
N ASN A 415 20.99 25.41 -26.36
CA ASN A 415 21.25 24.92 -27.75
C ASN A 415 20.01 24.37 -28.52
N LYS A 416 19.76 24.73 -29.80
CA LYS A 416 18.51 24.38 -30.57
C LYS A 416 18.64 23.03 -31.32
N VAL A 417 17.71 22.08 -31.16
CA VAL A 417 17.56 20.86 -32.03
C VAL A 417 16.05 20.51 -32.26
N ARG A 418 15.74 19.63 -33.24
CA ARG A 418 14.39 19.32 -33.77
C ARG A 418 14.33 17.85 -34.26
N THR A 419 13.29 17.08 -33.90
CA THR A 419 13.13 15.63 -34.19
C THR A 419 11.65 15.23 -34.45
N ARG A 420 11.37 13.96 -34.85
CA ARG A 420 10.05 13.46 -35.30
C ARG A 420 9.87 11.96 -34.94
N TYR A 421 8.63 11.48 -34.78
CA TYR A 421 8.28 10.14 -34.23
C TYR A 421 7.30 9.33 -35.11
N HIS A 422 7.24 8.00 -34.90
CA HIS A 422 6.13 7.11 -35.29
C HIS A 422 5.83 6.04 -34.20
N ARG A 423 4.70 5.33 -34.31
CA ARG A 423 4.10 4.39 -33.31
C ARG A 423 3.55 3.13 -34.00
N LEU A 424 3.34 2.02 -33.26
CA LEU A 424 2.08 1.22 -33.28
C LEU A 424 2.07 0.07 -32.23
N ARG A 425 0.92 -0.62 -32.07
CA ARG A 425 0.60 -1.47 -30.89
C ARG A 425 -0.54 -2.49 -31.16
N TYR A 426 -0.42 -3.70 -30.60
CA TYR A 426 -1.46 -4.72 -30.25
C TYR A 426 -2.31 -5.42 -31.33
N ALA A 427 -2.57 -6.73 -31.08
CA ALA A 427 -3.65 -7.55 -31.62
C ALA A 427 -3.91 -8.80 -30.72
N TRP A 428 -5.04 -9.49 -30.93
CA TRP A 428 -5.43 -10.83 -30.45
C TRP A 428 -5.70 -11.08 -28.96
N ALA A 429 -6.98 -11.00 -28.59
CA ALA A 429 -7.60 -11.72 -27.47
C ALA A 429 -9.02 -12.15 -27.89
N LEU A 430 -9.20 -13.38 -28.40
CA LEU A 430 -10.50 -13.83 -28.94
C LEU A 430 -10.58 -15.37 -29.12
N MET A 431 -10.65 -16.16 -28.03
CA MET A 431 -11.05 -17.58 -28.10
C MET A 431 -11.44 -18.14 -26.71
N ALA A 432 -12.72 -18.43 -26.51
CA ALA A 432 -13.26 -19.19 -25.35
C ALA A 432 -14.71 -19.63 -25.62
N LEU A 433 -15.18 -20.63 -24.83
CA LEU A 433 -16.59 -21.01 -24.58
C LEU A 433 -17.41 -21.65 -25.72
N ALA A 434 -17.45 -22.99 -25.73
CA ALA A 434 -18.63 -23.80 -26.08
C ALA A 434 -18.49 -25.23 -25.48
N GLY A 435 -19.57 -25.84 -24.97
CA GLY A 435 -19.58 -27.25 -24.54
C GLY A 435 -20.34 -27.56 -23.24
N ILE A 436 -21.67 -27.75 -23.32
CA ILE A 436 -22.55 -28.20 -22.22
C ILE A 436 -23.64 -29.15 -22.79
N SER A 437 -24.20 -30.02 -21.94
CA SER A 437 -25.44 -30.82 -22.07
C SER A 437 -25.34 -32.26 -22.61
N GLY A 438 -26.29 -33.10 -22.17
CA GLY A 438 -26.29 -34.57 -22.29
C GLY A 438 -26.55 -35.25 -20.93
N ILE A 439 -27.63 -34.97 -20.19
CA ILE A 439 -29.00 -35.51 -20.39
C ILE A 439 -28.97 -37.06 -20.31
N SER A 440 -29.34 -37.69 -19.19
CA SER A 440 -30.66 -37.78 -18.53
C SER A 440 -31.64 -38.79 -19.17
N TYR A 441 -31.34 -40.08 -18.98
CA TYR A 441 -32.24 -41.25 -19.11
C TYR A 441 -31.67 -42.31 -18.13
N TRP A 442 -32.41 -43.22 -17.47
CA TRP A 442 -33.67 -43.92 -17.76
C TRP A 442 -34.24 -44.55 -16.45
N TYR A 443 -35.58 -44.73 -16.29
CA TYR A 443 -36.25 -44.64 -14.96
C TYR A 443 -37.42 -45.65 -14.63
N PHE A 444 -37.31 -46.99 -14.77
CA PHE A 444 -38.42 -48.01 -14.56
C PHE A 444 -37.89 -49.44 -14.16
N PHE A 445 -38.57 -50.54 -13.73
CA PHE A 445 -39.84 -51.02 -13.04
C PHE A 445 -39.78 -52.60 -12.95
N MET A 446 -40.62 -53.48 -12.32
CA MET A 446 -41.56 -53.59 -11.15
C MET A 446 -41.91 -55.12 -10.90
N GLN A 447 -42.40 -55.59 -9.71
CA GLN A 447 -42.59 -57.07 -9.38
C GLN A 447 -43.89 -57.54 -8.58
N PRO A 448 -43.92 -58.33 -7.44
CA PRO A 448 -44.81 -59.54 -7.28
C PRO A 448 -45.68 -59.71 -5.97
N TYR A 449 -46.47 -60.82 -5.80
CA TYR A 449 -47.34 -61.17 -4.61
C TYR A 449 -47.65 -62.69 -4.37
N VAL A 450 -48.28 -63.10 -3.22
CA VAL A 450 -48.48 -64.50 -2.68
C VAL A 450 -49.75 -64.69 -1.77
N VAL A 451 -50.33 -65.92 -1.59
CA VAL A 451 -51.53 -66.34 -0.75
C VAL A 451 -51.67 -67.91 -0.70
N CYS A 452 -52.40 -68.69 0.17
CA CYS A 452 -52.83 -68.71 1.61
C CYS A 452 -53.43 -70.10 2.08
N ASP A 453 -54.05 -70.24 3.28
CA ASP A 453 -53.95 -71.43 4.21
C ASP A 453 -55.25 -71.97 4.97
N ASP A 454 -55.10 -72.94 5.93
CA ASP A 454 -56.05 -73.60 6.93
C ASP A 454 -56.97 -74.78 6.41
N ALA A 455 -57.79 -75.62 7.13
CA ALA A 455 -58.43 -75.79 8.49
C ALA A 455 -58.92 -77.30 8.68
N TYR A 456 -59.65 -77.94 9.66
CA TYR A 456 -60.28 -77.87 11.04
C TYR A 456 -61.01 -79.26 11.35
N VAL A 457 -61.77 -79.73 12.39
CA VAL A 457 -62.20 -79.55 13.85
C VAL A 457 -63.25 -80.69 14.18
N MET A 458 -63.73 -81.22 15.36
CA MET A 458 -63.38 -81.52 16.79
C MET A 458 -64.48 -82.48 17.44
N GLY A 459 -64.39 -82.95 18.72
CA GLY A 459 -65.45 -83.69 19.48
C GLY A 459 -65.15 -83.96 20.99
N ASN A 460 -66.15 -83.99 21.91
CA ASN A 460 -65.94 -83.71 23.35
C ASN A 460 -65.82 -84.92 24.33
N ILE A 461 -64.61 -85.40 24.59
CA ILE A 461 -64.28 -86.22 25.78
C ILE A 461 -63.83 -85.28 26.91
N VAL A 462 -63.77 -85.71 28.19
CA VAL A 462 -62.97 -85.03 29.24
C VAL A 462 -61.63 -85.77 29.39
N PRO A 463 -60.60 -85.44 28.60
CA PRO A 463 -59.40 -86.26 28.59
C PRO A 463 -58.41 -85.68 29.59
N VAL A 464 -57.72 -86.54 30.32
CA VAL A 464 -56.48 -86.13 30.97
C VAL A 464 -55.43 -86.06 29.86
N GLN A 465 -55.49 -84.96 29.12
CA GLN A 465 -54.59 -84.71 28.01
C GLN A 465 -53.18 -84.46 28.52
N ALA A 466 -52.21 -84.66 27.65
CA ALA A 466 -50.94 -83.98 27.77
C ALA A 466 -51.23 -82.46 27.73
N LEU A 467 -51.19 -81.80 28.88
CA LEU A 467 -51.31 -80.33 28.97
C LEU A 467 -50.10 -79.62 28.34
N VAL A 468 -49.03 -80.37 28.11
CA VAL A 468 -47.84 -80.06 27.33
C VAL A 468 -47.41 -81.33 26.59
N GLY A 469 -46.75 -81.19 25.45
CA GLY A 469 -46.13 -82.33 24.74
C GLY A 469 -44.75 -82.66 25.29
N GLY A 470 -44.36 -83.93 25.24
CA GLY A 470 -43.07 -84.44 25.71
C GLY A 470 -43.00 -85.96 25.71
N ILE A 471 -41.87 -86.53 26.15
CA ILE A 471 -41.76 -87.97 26.40
C ILE A 471 -42.20 -88.26 27.84
N VAL A 472 -42.94 -89.34 28.08
CA VAL A 472 -43.44 -89.68 29.42
C VAL A 472 -42.41 -90.52 30.16
N VAL A 473 -41.87 -89.99 31.26
CA VAL A 473 -40.80 -90.61 32.05
C VAL A 473 -41.36 -91.63 33.04
N ASN A 474 -42.51 -91.35 33.66
CA ASN A 474 -43.15 -92.26 34.60
C ASN A 474 -44.69 -92.10 34.57
N VAL A 475 -45.42 -93.19 34.74
CA VAL A 475 -46.88 -93.24 34.83
C VAL A 475 -47.26 -93.94 36.13
N ASN A 476 -48.11 -93.32 36.94
CA ASN A 476 -48.39 -93.72 38.33
C ASN A 476 -49.80 -94.33 38.50
N VAL A 477 -50.55 -94.52 37.40
CA VAL A 477 -51.97 -94.91 37.38
C VAL A 477 -52.29 -95.80 36.18
N ASP A 478 -53.31 -96.67 36.30
CA ASP A 478 -53.67 -97.66 35.26
C ASP A 478 -55.14 -97.55 34.80
N ASN A 479 -55.52 -98.30 33.75
CA ASN A 479 -56.90 -98.42 33.30
C ASN A 479 -57.79 -99.01 34.40
N SER A 480 -59.05 -98.55 34.45
CA SER A 480 -60.04 -98.86 35.47
C SER A 480 -59.69 -98.36 36.89
N MET A 481 -58.53 -97.74 37.09
CA MET A 481 -58.12 -97.18 38.37
C MET A 481 -58.93 -95.91 38.65
N TYR A 482 -59.57 -95.85 39.82
CA TYR A 482 -60.20 -94.64 40.34
C TYR A 482 -59.12 -93.70 40.86
N VAL A 483 -59.25 -92.40 40.59
CA VAL A 483 -58.32 -91.36 41.05
C VAL A 483 -59.07 -90.19 41.67
N ASP A 484 -58.53 -89.68 42.78
CA ASP A 484 -59.02 -88.46 43.41
C ASP A 484 -58.33 -87.22 42.84
N ALA A 485 -59.03 -86.08 42.92
CA ALA A 485 -58.57 -84.82 42.35
C ALA A 485 -57.20 -84.40 42.92
N ASN A 486 -56.36 -83.82 42.05
CA ASN A 486 -55.00 -83.35 42.32
C ASN A 486 -53.93 -84.43 42.61
N GLN A 487 -54.29 -85.72 42.61
CA GLN A 487 -53.32 -86.83 42.64
C GLN A 487 -52.44 -86.83 41.39
N THR A 488 -51.13 -87.08 41.54
CA THR A 488 -50.18 -87.13 40.40
C THR A 488 -50.40 -88.39 39.57
N LEU A 489 -50.64 -88.21 38.27
CA LEU A 489 -50.95 -89.28 37.32
C LEU A 489 -49.71 -89.72 36.54
N LEU A 490 -48.91 -88.78 36.04
CA LEU A 490 -47.67 -89.07 35.31
C LEU A 490 -46.71 -87.87 35.31
N ASN A 491 -45.44 -88.14 35.00
CA ASN A 491 -44.39 -87.13 34.82
C ASN A 491 -43.79 -87.22 33.42
N GLN A 492 -43.65 -86.07 32.77
CA GLN A 492 -43.02 -85.90 31.46
C GLN A 492 -41.57 -85.43 31.59
N GLU A 493 -40.78 -85.65 30.54
CA GLU A 493 -39.41 -85.18 30.41
C GLU A 493 -39.35 -83.65 30.36
N GLN A 494 -38.53 -83.07 31.23
CA GLN A 494 -38.50 -81.62 31.42
C GLN A 494 -37.53 -80.89 30.48
N HIS A 495 -36.55 -81.56 29.86
CA HIS A 495 -35.47 -80.90 29.11
C HIS A 495 -35.99 -79.99 27.98
N LEU A 496 -36.88 -80.50 27.13
CA LEU A 496 -37.44 -79.74 25.99
C LEU A 496 -38.31 -78.56 26.45
N VAL A 497 -39.01 -78.71 27.58
CA VAL A 497 -39.88 -77.65 28.14
C VAL A 497 -39.05 -76.60 28.91
N ALA A 498 -37.93 -77.02 29.51
CA ALA A 498 -36.96 -76.14 30.13
C ALA A 498 -36.18 -75.33 29.08
N GLU A 499 -35.77 -75.93 27.97
CA GLU A 499 -35.15 -75.21 26.84
C GLU A 499 -36.11 -74.15 26.27
N GLN A 500 -37.39 -74.48 26.10
CA GLN A 500 -38.43 -73.53 25.69
C GLN A 500 -38.70 -72.44 26.75
N LEU A 501 -38.56 -72.75 28.04
CA LEU A 501 -38.64 -71.77 29.13
C LEU A 501 -37.45 -70.80 29.07
N ASP A 502 -36.22 -71.29 28.99
CA ASP A 502 -34.99 -70.48 28.87
C ASP A 502 -35.00 -69.61 27.61
N LYS A 503 -35.48 -70.15 26.48
CA LYS A 503 -35.73 -69.40 25.26
C LYS A 503 -36.71 -68.25 25.48
N SER A 504 -37.81 -68.46 26.21
CA SER A 504 -38.74 -67.38 26.55
C SER A 504 -38.18 -66.40 27.60
N ALA A 505 -37.28 -66.82 28.48
CA ALA A 505 -36.52 -65.94 29.36
C ALA A 505 -35.57 -65.04 28.55
N ALA A 506 -34.92 -65.59 27.52
CA ALA A 506 -34.09 -64.83 26.58
C ALA A 506 -34.94 -63.84 25.76
N ASN A 507 -36.10 -64.25 25.22
CA ASN A 507 -37.04 -63.36 24.53
C ASN A 507 -37.49 -62.19 25.43
N LEU A 508 -37.84 -62.46 26.69
CA LEU A 508 -38.21 -61.44 27.68
C LEU A 508 -37.03 -60.49 27.97
N ALA A 509 -35.81 -61.02 28.10
CA ALA A 509 -34.61 -60.21 28.27
C ALA A 509 -34.31 -59.35 27.03
N GLU A 510 -34.54 -59.86 25.82
CA GLU A 510 -34.43 -59.09 24.57
C GLU A 510 -35.50 -57.99 24.50
N ALA A 511 -36.77 -58.29 24.81
CA ALA A 511 -37.84 -57.30 24.84
C ALA A 511 -37.55 -56.16 25.83
N VAL A 512 -36.97 -56.47 27.00
CA VAL A 512 -36.51 -55.45 27.97
C VAL A 512 -35.33 -54.63 27.43
N ARG A 513 -34.36 -55.25 26.74
CA ARG A 513 -33.25 -54.53 26.08
C ARG A 513 -33.74 -53.63 24.94
N LYS A 514 -34.64 -54.12 24.08
CA LYS A 514 -35.27 -53.40 22.97
C LYS A 514 -36.11 -52.22 23.46
N THR A 515 -36.89 -52.42 24.53
CA THR A 515 -37.63 -51.35 25.20
C THR A 515 -36.69 -50.29 25.77
N ARG A 516 -35.61 -50.69 26.48
CA ARG A 516 -34.57 -49.75 26.93
C ARG A 516 -33.95 -48.96 25.77
N SER A 517 -33.66 -49.63 24.65
CA SER A 517 -33.13 -48.98 23.45
C SER A 517 -34.05 -47.88 22.92
N GLN A 518 -35.38 -48.05 23.01
CA GLN A 518 -36.34 -47.01 22.60
C GLN A 518 -36.39 -45.82 23.57
N PHE A 519 -36.22 -46.03 24.88
CA PHE A 519 -36.05 -44.92 25.82
C PHE A 519 -34.75 -44.14 25.56
N SER A 520 -33.66 -44.82 25.20
CA SER A 520 -32.40 -44.18 24.77
C SER A 520 -32.53 -43.47 23.41
N GLU A 521 -33.26 -44.04 22.46
CA GLU A 521 -33.56 -43.42 21.15
C GLU A 521 -34.32 -42.09 21.33
N VAL A 522 -35.31 -42.04 22.24
CA VAL A 522 -35.99 -40.78 22.58
C VAL A 522 -35.00 -39.76 23.15
N GLN A 523 -34.18 -40.14 24.14
CA GLN A 523 -33.17 -39.26 24.73
C GLN A 523 -32.17 -38.73 23.69
N GLN A 524 -31.77 -39.58 22.73
CA GLN A 524 -30.89 -39.19 21.61
C GLN A 524 -31.58 -38.21 20.65
N SER A 525 -32.85 -38.45 20.29
CA SER A 525 -33.62 -37.55 19.43
C SER A 525 -33.92 -36.19 20.10
N GLU A 526 -34.14 -36.16 21.41
CA GLU A 526 -34.28 -34.91 22.18
C GLU A 526 -32.97 -34.13 22.26
N ALA A 527 -31.82 -34.82 22.34
CA ALA A 527 -30.51 -34.18 22.26
C ALA A 527 -30.22 -33.61 20.85
N GLU A 528 -30.56 -34.35 19.78
CA GLU A 528 -30.47 -33.86 18.38
C GLU A 528 -31.34 -32.61 18.16
N LEU A 529 -32.56 -32.61 18.73
CA LEU A 529 -33.45 -31.45 18.69
C LEU A 529 -32.91 -30.27 19.50
N ALA A 530 -32.27 -30.52 20.64
CA ALA A 530 -31.70 -29.47 21.50
C ALA A 530 -30.47 -28.81 20.87
N THR A 531 -29.59 -29.56 20.19
CA THR A 531 -28.44 -28.99 19.48
C THR A 531 -28.88 -28.15 18.29
N LEU A 532 -29.86 -28.61 17.50
CA LEU A 532 -30.45 -27.83 16.40
C LEU A 532 -31.09 -26.51 16.91
N LYS A 533 -31.81 -26.55 18.03
CA LYS A 533 -32.39 -25.33 18.64
C LYS A 533 -31.34 -24.36 19.17
N ALA A 534 -30.24 -24.86 19.74
CA ALA A 534 -29.09 -24.03 20.12
C ALA A 534 -28.38 -23.42 18.89
N GLN A 535 -28.26 -24.19 17.79
CA GLN A 535 -27.71 -23.70 16.53
C GLN A 535 -28.59 -22.62 15.90
N LYS A 536 -29.92 -22.78 15.90
CA LYS A 536 -30.86 -21.72 15.49
C LYS A 536 -30.67 -20.46 16.32
N ALA A 537 -30.62 -20.57 17.65
CA ALA A 537 -30.45 -19.42 18.54
C ALA A 537 -29.16 -18.65 18.26
N LYS A 538 -28.07 -19.36 17.93
CA LYS A 538 -26.81 -18.75 17.46
C LYS A 538 -27.01 -18.02 16.12
N VAL A 539 -27.50 -18.70 15.08
CA VAL A 539 -27.65 -18.11 13.73
C VAL A 539 -28.60 -16.91 13.74
N ALA A 540 -29.69 -16.96 14.51
CA ALA A 540 -30.59 -15.81 14.69
C ALA A 540 -29.90 -14.61 15.37
N GLY A 541 -29.04 -14.87 16.37
CA GLY A 541 -28.23 -13.83 17.03
C GLY A 541 -27.08 -13.29 16.16
N ASP A 542 -26.54 -14.10 15.24
CA ASP A 542 -25.57 -13.67 14.24
C ASP A 542 -26.27 -12.82 13.15
N LEU A 543 -27.44 -13.26 12.67
CA LEU A 543 -28.25 -12.56 11.67
C LEU A 543 -28.66 -11.15 12.14
N GLY A 544 -29.20 -11.01 13.35
CA GLY A 544 -29.61 -9.70 13.87
C GLY A 544 -28.45 -8.69 13.96
N ARG A 545 -27.22 -9.17 14.21
CA ARG A 545 -26.01 -8.34 14.15
C ARG A 545 -25.62 -8.00 12.72
N TYR A 546 -25.76 -8.92 11.77
CA TYR A 546 -25.49 -8.66 10.36
C TYR A 546 -26.48 -7.66 9.74
N GLU A 547 -27.77 -7.75 10.03
CA GLU A 547 -28.78 -6.80 9.53
C GLU A 547 -28.55 -5.37 10.07
N GLN A 548 -28.19 -5.23 11.35
CA GLN A 548 -27.82 -3.94 11.93
C GLN A 548 -26.57 -3.34 11.27
N ALA A 549 -25.61 -4.18 10.87
CA ALA A 549 -24.35 -3.75 10.26
C ALA A 549 -24.45 -3.48 8.75
N GLU A 550 -25.29 -4.21 8.02
CA GLU A 550 -25.56 -4.03 6.58
C GLU A 550 -26.08 -2.62 6.29
N ALA A 551 -27.02 -2.12 7.10
CA ALA A 551 -27.61 -0.79 6.96
C ALA A 551 -26.59 0.37 7.08
N GLU A 552 -25.44 0.13 7.71
CA GLU A 552 -24.32 1.07 7.85
C GLU A 552 -23.08 0.66 7.02
N GLY A 553 -23.25 -0.27 6.06
CA GLY A 553 -22.22 -0.72 5.12
C GLY A 553 -21.12 -1.61 5.70
N ALA A 554 -21.24 -2.02 6.96
CA ALA A 554 -20.22 -2.75 7.71
C ALA A 554 -20.22 -4.28 7.46
N VAL A 555 -21.23 -4.80 6.77
CA VAL A 555 -21.35 -6.20 6.37
C VAL A 555 -21.81 -6.29 4.92
N ALA A 556 -21.23 -7.23 4.17
CA ALA A 556 -21.69 -7.63 2.86
C ALA A 556 -23.09 -8.28 2.94
N GLY A 557 -24.08 -7.76 2.22
CA GLY A 557 -25.47 -8.26 2.24
C GLY A 557 -25.64 -9.74 1.85
N GLN A 558 -24.65 -10.33 1.17
CA GLN A 558 -24.57 -11.78 0.98
C GLN A 558 -24.58 -12.51 2.34
N LYS A 559 -23.85 -12.04 3.36
CA LYS A 559 -23.85 -12.68 4.70
C LYS A 559 -25.21 -12.62 5.40
N VAL A 560 -26.00 -11.57 5.16
CA VAL A 560 -27.40 -11.48 5.65
C VAL A 560 -28.29 -12.47 4.91
N THR A 561 -28.07 -12.65 3.60
CA THR A 561 -28.81 -13.60 2.76
C THR A 561 -28.47 -15.05 3.11
N ASP A 562 -27.18 -15.37 3.25
CA ASP A 562 -26.66 -16.68 3.65
C ASP A 562 -27.16 -17.06 5.06
N ALA A 563 -27.09 -16.13 6.03
CA ALA A 563 -27.59 -16.38 7.38
C ALA A 563 -29.12 -16.55 7.47
N LYS A 564 -29.89 -15.97 6.54
CA LYS A 564 -31.33 -16.23 6.39
C LYS A 564 -31.58 -17.64 5.84
N ALA A 565 -30.87 -18.02 4.78
CA ALA A 565 -30.97 -19.36 4.20
C ALA A 565 -30.54 -20.46 5.19
N ASP A 566 -29.48 -20.25 5.97
CA ASP A 566 -29.06 -21.15 7.05
C ASP A 566 -30.15 -21.31 8.12
N LEU A 567 -30.86 -20.22 8.47
CA LEU A 567 -31.94 -20.26 9.46
C LEU A 567 -33.16 -21.05 8.94
N ASP A 568 -33.53 -20.85 7.67
CA ASP A 568 -34.58 -21.64 7.01
C ASP A 568 -34.22 -23.13 6.94
N ILE A 569 -32.96 -23.45 6.60
CA ILE A 569 -32.43 -24.83 6.57
C ILE A 569 -32.49 -25.46 7.97
N ILE A 570 -32.07 -24.74 9.01
CA ILE A 570 -32.14 -25.22 10.40
C ILE A 570 -33.60 -25.41 10.83
N ASP A 571 -34.54 -24.58 10.39
CA ASP A 571 -35.96 -24.77 10.71
C ASP A 571 -36.56 -26.00 10.03
N GLN A 572 -36.20 -26.32 8.78
CA GLN A 572 -36.58 -27.59 8.17
C GLN A 572 -35.95 -28.80 8.90
N GLN A 573 -34.70 -28.67 9.37
CA GLN A 573 -34.06 -29.71 10.18
C GLN A 573 -34.74 -29.88 11.54
N ILE A 574 -35.16 -28.80 12.20
CA ILE A 574 -35.93 -28.83 13.45
C ILE A 574 -37.28 -29.52 13.23
N LEU A 575 -38.02 -29.19 12.18
CA LEU A 575 -39.30 -29.86 11.86
C LEU A 575 -39.13 -31.38 11.65
N VAL A 576 -38.06 -31.80 10.96
CA VAL A 576 -37.72 -33.22 10.80
C VAL A 576 -37.30 -33.86 12.14
N ALA A 577 -36.53 -33.16 12.98
CA ALA A 577 -36.13 -33.65 14.30
C ALA A 577 -37.31 -33.75 15.28
N GLU A 578 -38.28 -32.83 15.23
CA GLU A 578 -39.52 -32.91 16.00
C GLU A 578 -40.42 -34.06 15.53
N ALA A 579 -40.47 -34.34 14.23
CA ALA A 579 -41.14 -35.52 13.69
C ALA A 579 -40.45 -36.83 14.11
N LYS A 580 -39.10 -36.91 14.07
CA LYS A 580 -38.31 -38.03 14.62
C LYS A 580 -38.62 -38.24 16.11
N THR A 581 -38.53 -37.18 16.91
CA THR A 581 -38.75 -37.20 18.35
C THR A 581 -40.18 -37.65 18.69
N SER A 582 -41.17 -37.13 17.97
CA SER A 582 -42.58 -37.53 18.11
C SER A 582 -42.79 -39.01 17.78
N LYS A 583 -42.17 -39.50 16.69
CA LYS A 583 -42.19 -40.92 16.30
C LYS A 583 -41.54 -41.82 17.36
N ALA A 584 -40.40 -41.42 17.91
CA ALA A 584 -39.72 -42.17 18.97
C ALA A 584 -40.56 -42.20 20.26
N LYS A 585 -41.12 -41.05 20.66
CA LYS A 585 -42.02 -40.94 21.83
C LYS A 585 -43.29 -41.78 21.69
N ALA A 586 -43.84 -41.92 20.48
CA ALA A 586 -45.03 -42.74 20.24
C ALA A 586 -44.85 -44.22 20.66
N PHE A 587 -43.64 -44.79 20.52
CA PHE A 587 -43.37 -46.17 20.94
C PHE A 587 -43.30 -46.39 22.45
N ILE A 588 -42.96 -45.35 23.22
CA ILE A 588 -42.88 -45.43 24.69
C ILE A 588 -44.09 -44.78 25.41
N SER A 589 -44.97 -44.10 24.67
CA SER A 589 -46.07 -43.28 25.21
C SER A 589 -46.94 -44.03 26.21
N ASN A 590 -47.16 -43.42 27.39
CA ASN A 590 -47.89 -43.99 28.52
C ASN A 590 -47.34 -45.34 29.06
N THR A 591 -46.08 -45.70 28.73
CA THR A 591 -45.44 -46.93 29.21
C THR A 591 -44.15 -46.66 29.99
N THR A 592 -43.77 -47.67 30.77
CA THR A 592 -42.46 -47.83 31.42
C THR A 592 -41.92 -49.20 31.04
N ILE A 593 -40.64 -49.46 31.31
CA ILE A 593 -40.02 -50.78 31.06
C ILE A 593 -40.77 -51.95 31.72
N LYS A 594 -41.55 -51.71 32.80
CA LYS A 594 -42.31 -52.76 33.51
C LYS A 594 -43.74 -53.01 32.98
N ASN A 595 -44.32 -52.07 32.23
CA ASN A 595 -45.70 -52.17 31.71
C ASN A 595 -45.83 -51.84 30.21
N ASN A 596 -44.72 -51.79 29.47
CA ASN A 596 -44.76 -51.71 28.01
C ASN A 596 -45.41 -52.97 27.40
N PRO A 597 -46.31 -52.86 26.39
CA PRO A 597 -47.02 -53.99 25.80
C PRO A 597 -46.13 -55.15 25.34
N TRP A 598 -44.94 -54.89 24.80
CA TRP A 598 -44.03 -55.95 24.36
C TRP A 598 -43.43 -56.71 25.54
N VAL A 599 -42.97 -56.00 26.57
CA VAL A 599 -42.49 -56.63 27.80
C VAL A 599 -43.62 -57.37 28.51
N LEU A 600 -44.86 -56.87 28.47
CA LEU A 600 -46.03 -57.57 29.01
C LEU A 600 -46.39 -58.84 28.22
N LYS A 601 -46.31 -58.82 26.88
CA LYS A 601 -46.48 -60.02 26.04
C LYS A 601 -45.42 -61.07 26.38
N GLU A 602 -44.14 -60.75 26.24
CA GLU A 602 -43.08 -61.74 26.49
C GLU A 602 -43.04 -62.19 27.96
N LYS A 603 -43.48 -61.35 28.91
CA LYS A 603 -43.67 -61.75 30.31
C LYS A 603 -44.84 -62.72 30.48
N ALA A 604 -45.96 -62.49 29.80
CA ALA A 604 -47.10 -63.41 29.81
C ALA A 604 -46.73 -64.74 29.14
N GLU A 605 -45.91 -64.71 28.08
CA GLU A 605 -45.41 -65.90 27.37
C GLU A 605 -44.40 -66.68 28.22
N TYR A 606 -43.46 -66.00 28.89
CA TYR A 606 -42.58 -66.61 29.90
C TYR A 606 -43.38 -67.21 31.07
N ILE A 607 -44.42 -66.54 31.56
CA ILE A 607 -45.32 -67.07 32.59
C ILE A 607 -46.09 -68.29 32.07
N ALA A 608 -46.56 -68.26 30.82
CA ALA A 608 -47.25 -69.40 30.19
C ALA A 608 -46.31 -70.61 30.03
N ASN A 609 -45.06 -70.39 29.60
CA ASN A 609 -44.07 -71.45 29.46
C ASN A 609 -43.58 -71.96 30.83
N TYR A 610 -43.50 -71.10 31.85
CA TYR A 610 -43.26 -71.51 33.23
C TYR A 610 -44.40 -72.39 33.75
N ILE A 611 -45.66 -72.01 33.48
CA ILE A 611 -46.85 -72.81 33.79
C ILE A 611 -46.84 -74.13 33.00
N GLN A 612 -46.36 -74.16 31.76
CA GLN A 612 -46.16 -75.41 31.01
C GLN A 612 -45.07 -76.28 31.65
N CYS A 613 -43.93 -75.70 32.07
CA CYS A 613 -42.89 -76.42 32.80
C CYS A 613 -43.39 -77.02 34.13
N GLN A 614 -44.32 -76.35 34.81
CA GLN A 614 -45.02 -76.89 36.00
C GLN A 614 -46.06 -77.98 35.64
N ARG A 615 -46.62 -77.95 34.42
CA ARG A 615 -47.61 -78.92 33.91
C ARG A 615 -47.00 -80.21 33.35
N THR A 616 -45.68 -80.35 33.29
CA THR A 616 -45.00 -81.62 32.98
C THR A 616 -45.32 -82.72 34.01
N THR A 617 -45.69 -82.33 35.23
CA THR A 617 -46.29 -83.21 36.24
C THR A 617 -47.81 -83.13 36.13
N LEU A 618 -48.41 -84.14 35.49
CA LEU A 618 -49.84 -84.20 35.22
C LEU A 618 -50.60 -84.73 36.44
N ARG A 619 -51.70 -84.04 36.82
CA ARG A 619 -52.52 -84.36 38.00
C ARG A 619 -53.99 -84.52 37.61
N ALA A 620 -54.76 -85.28 38.39
CA ALA A 620 -56.18 -85.51 38.14
C ALA A 620 -57.00 -84.21 38.22
N PRO A 621 -57.64 -83.74 37.13
CA PRO A 621 -58.42 -82.50 37.15
C PRO A 621 -59.80 -82.67 37.80
N VAL A 622 -60.39 -83.86 37.70
CA VAL A 622 -61.68 -84.25 38.30
C VAL A 622 -61.59 -85.69 38.80
N LYS A 623 -62.42 -86.04 39.78
CA LYS A 623 -62.57 -87.44 40.22
C LYS A 623 -63.30 -88.27 39.17
N GLY A 624 -62.93 -89.55 39.04
CA GLY A 624 -63.60 -90.49 38.14
C GLY A 624 -62.72 -91.67 37.76
N TYR A 625 -63.18 -92.46 36.78
CA TYR A 625 -62.47 -93.65 36.32
C TYR A 625 -61.57 -93.35 35.12
N ILE A 626 -60.32 -93.80 35.21
CA ILE A 626 -59.36 -93.79 34.11
C ILE A 626 -59.77 -94.87 33.10
N ALA A 627 -60.19 -94.45 31.90
CA ALA A 627 -60.50 -95.31 30.77
C ALA A 627 -59.65 -94.90 29.57
N ASN A 628 -59.33 -95.85 28.67
CA ASN A 628 -58.46 -95.59 27.51
C ASN A 628 -57.10 -94.95 27.89
N ARG A 629 -56.43 -95.40 28.97
CA ARG A 629 -54.99 -95.14 29.16
C ARG A 629 -54.24 -95.71 27.95
N ARG A 630 -53.78 -94.80 27.09
CA ARG A 630 -53.08 -95.03 25.81
C ARG A 630 -51.60 -94.62 25.88
N VAL A 631 -51.09 -94.44 27.10
CA VAL A 631 -49.75 -93.94 27.40
C VAL A 631 -48.95 -94.95 28.23
N GLN A 632 -47.70 -95.17 27.85
CA GLN A 632 -46.68 -95.94 28.56
C GLN A 632 -45.47 -95.06 28.89
N SER A 633 -44.58 -95.52 29.78
CA SER A 633 -43.26 -94.87 29.96
C SER A 633 -42.41 -95.04 28.71
N GLY A 634 -41.64 -94.02 28.35
CA GLY A 634 -40.90 -93.91 27.08
C GLY A 634 -41.73 -93.48 25.87
N GLN A 635 -43.06 -93.35 26.00
CA GLN A 635 -43.92 -92.93 24.89
C GLN A 635 -43.95 -91.40 24.73
N GLN A 636 -43.75 -90.92 23.51
CA GLN A 636 -43.92 -89.50 23.16
C GLN A 636 -45.41 -89.15 23.06
N VAL A 637 -45.77 -87.96 23.57
CA VAL A 637 -47.14 -87.46 23.59
C VAL A 637 -47.22 -85.98 23.19
N SER A 638 -48.24 -85.60 22.43
CA SER A 638 -48.46 -84.22 21.96
C SER A 638 -49.36 -83.41 22.90
N PRO A 639 -49.33 -82.06 22.87
CA PRO A 639 -50.32 -81.25 23.59
C PRO A 639 -51.74 -81.61 23.12
N GLY A 640 -52.68 -81.77 24.04
CA GLY A 640 -54.02 -82.25 23.72
C GLY A 640 -54.12 -83.75 23.43
N GLN A 641 -53.02 -84.51 23.39
CA GLN A 641 -53.06 -85.95 23.18
C GLN A 641 -53.77 -86.64 24.35
N LEU A 642 -54.72 -87.49 23.98
CA LEU A 642 -55.61 -88.25 24.84
C LEU A 642 -54.85 -89.37 25.59
N LEU A 643 -54.11 -89.02 26.65
CA LEU A 643 -53.26 -89.97 27.39
C LEU A 643 -54.09 -91.02 28.12
N MET A 644 -55.18 -90.55 28.70
CA MET A 644 -56.25 -91.30 29.32
C MET A 644 -57.50 -90.41 29.37
N ASN A 645 -58.67 -91.02 29.36
CA ASN A 645 -59.90 -90.33 29.67
C ASN A 645 -60.14 -90.49 31.17
N ILE A 646 -60.46 -89.42 31.90
CA ILE A 646 -61.34 -89.60 33.05
C ILE A 646 -62.74 -89.41 32.49
N VAL A 647 -63.60 -90.41 32.61
CA VAL A 647 -64.95 -90.35 32.02
C VAL A 647 -65.97 -89.96 33.09
N PRO A 648 -66.30 -88.66 33.25
CA PRO A 648 -67.58 -88.28 33.84
C PRO A 648 -68.68 -88.68 32.85
N LEU A 649 -69.59 -89.55 33.28
CA LEU A 649 -70.58 -90.23 32.45
C LEU A 649 -71.78 -89.31 32.09
N GLN A 650 -71.53 -88.17 31.43
CA GLN A 650 -72.53 -87.08 31.33
C GLN A 650 -72.97 -86.68 29.89
N ASP A 651 -72.10 -86.23 28.96
CA ASP A 651 -72.56 -85.68 27.64
C ASP A 651 -71.60 -85.94 26.43
N LEU A 652 -72.11 -86.15 25.20
CA LEU A 652 -71.32 -86.29 23.93
C LEU A 652 -72.15 -86.25 22.60
N TRP A 653 -71.62 -85.70 21.48
CA TRP A 653 -72.17 -85.83 20.08
C TRP A 653 -71.15 -85.50 18.94
N VAL A 654 -71.50 -85.73 17.65
CA VAL A 654 -70.67 -85.58 16.42
C VAL A 654 -71.51 -85.24 15.15
N THR A 655 -70.91 -84.62 14.10
CA THR A 655 -71.45 -84.44 12.71
C THR A 655 -70.33 -84.57 11.63
N ALA A 656 -70.65 -84.81 10.34
CA ALA A 656 -69.66 -85.27 9.31
C ALA A 656 -69.99 -85.02 7.81
N ASN A 657 -69.07 -85.48 6.93
CA ASN A 657 -69.05 -85.67 5.45
C ASN A 657 -68.53 -84.51 4.54
N ILE A 658 -67.67 -84.69 3.51
CA ILE A 658 -67.29 -85.77 2.55
C ILE A 658 -68.07 -85.77 1.21
N LYS A 659 -67.36 -85.67 0.06
CA LYS A 659 -67.23 -86.70 -1.03
C LYS A 659 -66.26 -86.22 -2.15
N GLU A 660 -65.19 -86.95 -2.52
CA GLU A 660 -65.06 -87.99 -3.60
C GLU A 660 -64.98 -87.43 -5.06
N PRO A 661 -64.54 -88.20 -6.08
CA PRO A 661 -64.00 -89.59 -6.14
C PRO A 661 -62.50 -89.60 -6.56
N MET A 662 -61.78 -90.72 -6.79
CA MET A 662 -62.11 -92.14 -7.05
C MET A 662 -61.23 -93.10 -6.24
#